data_AF-A0A660VYM3-F1
#
_entry.id   AF-A0A660VYM3-F1
#
_cell.length_a   1.000
_cell.length_b   1.000
_cell.length_c   1.000
_cell.angle_alpha   90.00
_cell.angle_beta   90.00
_cell.angle_gamma   90.00
#
_symmetry.space_group_name_H-M   'P 1'
#
loop_
_entity.id
_entity.type
_entity.pdbx_description
1 polymer ?
#
loop_
_entity_poly.entity_id
_entity_poly.type
_entity_poly.pdbx_seq_one_letter_code
_entity_poly.pdbx_strand_id
1 'polypeptide(L)'
;MLLALLPWSLVACGRLSGSGGGSSVQVQAGVTLPPLNPAPPPSAATVVSLVPAADRLAVRWVAQDDTLILGLFVAAPGEPLYEREPLLSPLEGNGLIVTGFSPGDELRVGLGLGQDDGDWLPAGAVLSARLAPPVFVDIAAADGGDGSSPARAYNGLFPALIDSLLMGGANLWVAEGIYPPGAYPMFPLSAVYGGFAPGFELATRDPELHLTVLQGVPGQPVAAASGAGLVILDGLVLDGRGVASSGLQGLDAPLEVRMCAMVGAAGPGLRWKGVPFVAPVPVVVLGSLSVGNGAEGFSANGSFDLDVRACRFDSNVQEGLDIDDLRVGAAHVGHVVICDSRFAGNGTEGLDLDMAPTLTVGIGRFEVTLKGNRFERNGAAGCLVDVDFDAASGGRATLLLEGLVCRENLGHGLQLDLDGPSQANLSTLLAHGNGGDGLSLTSADADVLLTAADCALTANGGAGARASEGRGALLLSGALLAGNAQAGLLGEGASKVMAVSTHGWLQVSAWEQGNAHRSLALEEASAPALARLPLLYTRVTDWSPDTPELLTVQEEPDGSGPLELSDDGVARALVGLGAVGEILVAPAPTSVVPPAVLSAFAPGAGVVEDYRALPGGLADDTGMAAPGGPSVDIAPVRRPGSVGAPGRTPPPFFLASLTPPLPDGLGPGETLMLGFSGGEPDPASVHAASVVVRTSADGVLATSAFVQAGQVHIAPPAGGWPSGALVLELHRELRSLDGLPLDAPVALPLDPEPQP
;
A
#
# COMPACT_ATOMS: atom_id res chain seq x y z
N MET A 1 -41.06 16.78 -42.37
CA MET A 1 -39.80 16.13 -41.99
C MET A 1 -38.94 17.15 -41.28
N LEU A 2 -39.23 17.37 -40.00
CA LEU A 2 -38.58 18.34 -39.13
C LEU A 2 -39.12 18.05 -37.73
N LEU A 3 -38.26 17.74 -36.78
CA LEU A 3 -38.51 17.98 -35.36
C LEU A 3 -37.23 17.79 -34.55
N ALA A 4 -36.77 18.90 -34.01
CA ALA A 4 -35.88 19.00 -32.87
C ALA A 4 -36.66 18.74 -31.57
N LEU A 5 -35.97 18.24 -30.53
CA LEU A 5 -35.98 18.68 -29.12
C LEU A 5 -35.57 17.52 -28.19
N LEU A 6 -34.44 17.70 -27.52
CA LEU A 6 -34.07 17.10 -26.22
C LEU A 6 -34.94 17.74 -25.11
N PRO A 7 -35.20 17.08 -23.96
CA PRO A 7 -34.16 16.90 -22.93
C PRO A 7 -34.23 15.62 -22.03
N TRP A 8 -33.04 15.26 -21.50
CA TRP A 8 -32.67 14.73 -20.17
C TRP A 8 -33.64 13.82 -19.40
N SER A 9 -33.18 12.60 -19.06
CA SER A 9 -32.84 12.13 -17.69
C SER A 9 -32.95 10.60 -17.50
N LEU A 10 -31.99 10.04 -16.74
CA LEU A 10 -31.98 8.77 -15.99
C LEU A 10 -32.07 7.44 -16.77
N VAL A 11 -31.00 6.65 -16.69
CA VAL A 11 -30.97 5.33 -16.00
C VAL A 11 -29.52 4.83 -15.97
N ALA A 12 -29.04 4.65 -14.73
CA ALA A 12 -27.82 3.96 -14.35
C ALA A 12 -27.94 2.42 -14.51
N CYS A 13 -26.79 1.76 -14.30
CA CYS A 13 -26.56 0.34 -14.11
C CYS A 13 -26.35 -0.52 -15.38
N GLY A 14 -25.08 -0.93 -15.51
CA GLY A 14 -24.69 -2.25 -16.01
C GLY A 14 -24.28 -2.30 -17.47
N ARG A 15 -22.97 -2.32 -17.73
CA ARG A 15 -22.40 -3.06 -18.87
C ARG A 15 -20.89 -3.30 -18.74
N LEU A 16 -20.58 -4.59 -18.65
CA LEU A 16 -19.36 -5.24 -19.13
C LEU A 16 -18.84 -4.69 -20.47
N SER A 17 -17.51 -4.77 -20.60
CA SER A 17 -16.69 -4.83 -21.81
C SER A 17 -16.33 -3.51 -22.53
N GLY A 18 -15.05 -3.14 -22.41
CA GLY A 18 -14.08 -3.40 -23.48
C GLY A 18 -13.98 -2.38 -24.61
N SER A 19 -12.87 -1.65 -24.62
CA SER A 19 -12.08 -1.44 -25.85
C SER A 19 -10.64 -1.05 -25.48
N GLY A 20 -9.81 -2.07 -25.19
CA GLY A 20 -8.36 -1.92 -25.20
C GLY A 20 -7.90 -1.56 -26.61
N GLY A 21 -7.35 -0.36 -26.77
CA GLY A 21 -6.58 0.02 -27.94
C GLY A 21 -5.29 -0.80 -27.95
N GLY A 22 -5.26 -1.81 -28.83
CA GLY A 22 -4.12 -2.70 -28.95
C GLY A 22 -2.82 -1.97 -29.33
N SER A 23 -1.94 -1.78 -28.36
CA SER A 23 -0.50 -1.79 -28.59
C SER A 23 -0.07 -3.26 -28.64
N SER A 24 0.32 -3.72 -29.83
CA SER A 24 0.88 -5.06 -30.01
C SER A 24 2.26 -5.13 -29.34
N VAL A 25 2.31 -5.49 -28.07
CA VAL A 25 3.54 -5.93 -27.42
C VAL A 25 3.92 -7.27 -28.07
N GLN A 26 5.00 -7.26 -28.86
CA GLN A 26 5.54 -8.50 -29.40
C GLN A 26 6.13 -9.31 -28.25
N VAL A 27 5.53 -10.47 -27.99
CA VAL A 27 6.05 -11.45 -27.03
C VAL A 27 7.43 -11.91 -27.50
N GLN A 28 8.46 -11.43 -26.82
CA GLN A 28 9.84 -11.80 -27.09
C GLN A 28 10.06 -13.24 -26.62
N ALA A 29 10.33 -14.15 -27.57
CA ALA A 29 10.71 -15.52 -27.25
C ALA A 29 12.05 -15.52 -26.50
N GLY A 30 12.02 -15.94 -25.24
CA GLY A 30 13.18 -15.99 -24.35
C GLY A 30 12.97 -15.11 -23.12
N VAL A 31 11.98 -15.43 -22.28
CA VAL A 31 11.89 -14.84 -20.94
C VAL A 31 13.06 -15.38 -20.14
N THR A 32 14.11 -14.57 -19.98
CA THR A 32 15.07 -14.77 -18.89
C THR A 32 14.25 -14.74 -17.61
N LEU A 33 14.17 -15.87 -16.90
CA LEU A 33 13.45 -15.92 -15.64
C LEU A 33 14.04 -14.84 -14.72
N PRO A 34 13.24 -13.87 -14.26
CA PRO A 34 13.73 -12.89 -13.31
C PRO A 34 14.24 -13.62 -12.05
N PRO A 35 15.30 -13.12 -11.39
CA PRO A 35 15.71 -13.70 -10.11
C PRO A 35 14.53 -13.66 -9.14
N LEU A 36 14.33 -14.75 -8.40
CA LEU A 36 13.28 -14.87 -7.38
C LEU A 36 13.43 -13.84 -6.24
N ASN A 37 14.56 -13.14 -6.18
CA ASN A 37 14.85 -12.15 -5.16
C ASN A 37 15.37 -10.84 -5.78
N PRO A 38 14.46 -9.95 -6.16
CA PRO A 38 14.81 -8.57 -6.43
C PRO A 38 14.91 -7.79 -5.13
N ALA A 39 15.82 -6.82 -5.08
CA ALA A 39 15.97 -5.93 -3.93
C ALA A 39 14.58 -5.44 -3.47
N PRO A 40 14.10 -5.83 -2.28
CA PRO A 40 12.78 -5.46 -1.82
C PRO A 40 12.69 -3.93 -1.70
N PRO A 41 11.49 -3.34 -1.91
CA PRO A 41 11.27 -1.97 -1.45
C PRO A 41 11.55 -1.88 0.06
N PRO A 42 11.90 -0.69 0.56
CA PRO A 42 12.44 -0.53 1.90
C PRO A 42 11.35 -0.78 2.94
N SER A 43 11.31 -1.97 3.54
CA SER A 43 10.63 -2.13 4.82
C SER A 43 10.86 -3.47 5.51
N ALA A 44 10.63 -3.40 6.82
CA ALA A 44 10.11 -4.40 7.75
C ALA A 44 10.47 -5.88 7.67
N ALA A 45 10.89 -6.41 8.82
CA ALA A 45 11.23 -7.82 8.95
C ALA A 45 10.00 -8.73 8.81
N THR A 46 10.06 -9.72 7.93
CA THR A 46 9.02 -10.76 7.79
C THR A 46 9.63 -12.11 7.45
N VAL A 47 9.04 -13.19 7.96
CA VAL A 47 9.33 -14.54 7.45
C VAL A 47 8.80 -14.64 6.02
N VAL A 48 9.60 -15.18 5.10
CA VAL A 48 9.24 -15.34 3.68
C VAL A 48 9.24 -16.79 3.23
N SER A 49 9.91 -17.69 3.96
CA SER A 49 9.90 -19.13 3.67
C SER A 49 10.04 -19.94 4.95
N LEU A 50 9.33 -21.06 5.01
CA LEU A 50 9.29 -21.94 6.17
C LEU A 50 9.18 -23.41 5.73
N VAL A 51 10.29 -24.14 5.81
CA VAL A 51 10.41 -25.50 5.24
C VAL A 51 10.66 -26.53 6.35
N PRO A 52 9.64 -27.34 6.69
CA PRO A 52 9.78 -28.38 7.70
C PRO A 52 10.45 -29.64 7.13
N ALA A 53 11.23 -30.29 7.99
CA ALA A 53 11.61 -31.70 7.90
C ALA A 53 10.93 -32.50 9.03
N ALA A 54 11.45 -33.69 9.36
CA ALA A 54 10.88 -34.52 10.42
C ALA A 54 11.01 -33.91 11.83
N ASP A 55 12.14 -33.26 12.13
CA ASP A 55 12.52 -32.83 13.50
C ASP A 55 13.19 -31.44 13.54
N ARG A 56 13.15 -30.74 12.40
CA ARG A 56 13.83 -29.46 12.18
C ARG A 56 13.11 -28.63 11.14
N LEU A 57 13.40 -27.34 11.15
CA LEU A 57 12.70 -26.33 10.38
C LEU A 57 13.70 -25.34 9.80
N ALA A 58 13.71 -25.17 8.49
CA ALA A 58 14.43 -24.06 7.87
C ALA A 58 13.51 -22.84 7.81
N VAL A 59 14.01 -21.70 8.27
CA VAL A 59 13.31 -20.42 8.27
C VAL A 59 14.13 -19.46 7.43
N ARG A 60 13.52 -18.73 6.49
CA ARG A 60 14.12 -17.57 5.83
C ARG A 60 13.27 -16.33 6.07
N TRP A 61 13.93 -15.20 6.25
CA TRP A 61 13.30 -13.89 6.42
C TRP A 61 13.98 -12.85 5.55
N VAL A 62 13.26 -11.76 5.34
CA VAL A 62 13.83 -10.50 4.85
C VAL A 62 13.80 -9.48 5.96
N ALA A 63 14.83 -8.65 6.05
CA ALA A 63 14.91 -7.50 6.94
C ALA A 63 15.72 -6.41 6.23
N GLN A 64 15.29 -5.16 6.35
CA GLN A 64 15.88 -4.04 5.61
C GLN A 64 17.08 -3.41 6.33
N ASP A 65 17.11 -3.53 7.65
CA ASP A 65 18.08 -2.85 8.51
C ASP A 65 18.77 -3.88 9.41
N ASP A 66 20.05 -4.11 9.16
CA ASP A 66 20.91 -5.01 9.92
C ASP A 66 21.10 -4.55 11.38
N THR A 67 20.66 -3.33 11.73
CA THR A 67 20.65 -2.83 13.11
C THR A 67 19.43 -3.26 13.91
N LEU A 68 18.39 -3.81 13.26
CA LEU A 68 17.20 -4.31 13.95
C LEU A 68 17.54 -5.53 14.81
N ILE A 69 17.08 -5.53 16.06
CA ILE A 69 17.14 -6.71 16.92
C ILE A 69 15.94 -7.58 16.61
N LEU A 70 16.15 -8.69 15.91
CA LEU A 70 15.09 -9.64 15.58
C LEU A 70 15.05 -10.81 16.56
N GLY A 71 13.84 -11.28 16.84
CA GLY A 71 13.55 -12.48 17.61
C GLY A 71 12.68 -13.43 16.80
N LEU A 72 13.00 -14.73 16.82
CA LEU A 72 12.18 -15.77 16.22
C LEU A 72 11.22 -16.35 17.26
N PHE A 73 9.92 -16.29 17.00
CA PHE A 73 8.89 -16.82 17.89
C PHE A 73 8.31 -18.09 17.31
N VAL A 74 8.11 -19.10 18.16
CA VAL A 74 7.51 -20.38 17.78
C VAL A 74 6.48 -20.78 18.85
N ALA A 75 5.29 -21.17 18.41
CA ALA A 75 4.22 -21.64 19.28
C ALA A 75 3.40 -22.75 18.62
N ALA A 76 2.73 -23.58 19.43
CA ALA A 76 1.74 -24.52 18.92
C ALA A 76 0.46 -23.79 18.47
N PRO A 77 -0.38 -24.39 17.62
CA PRO A 77 -1.69 -23.87 17.27
C PRO A 77 -2.53 -23.54 18.53
N GLY A 78 -3.14 -22.36 18.54
CA GLY A 78 -3.98 -21.88 19.64
C GLY A 78 -3.24 -21.25 20.82
N GLU A 79 -1.91 -21.33 20.87
CA GLU A 79 -1.12 -20.64 21.89
C GLU A 79 -0.77 -19.19 21.48
N PRO A 80 -0.61 -18.27 22.46
CA PRO A 80 -0.15 -16.92 22.17
C PRO A 80 1.32 -16.96 21.71
N LEU A 81 1.57 -16.44 20.50
CA LEU A 81 2.89 -16.49 19.85
C LEU A 81 3.89 -15.50 20.46
N TYR A 82 3.43 -14.28 20.78
CA TYR A 82 4.30 -13.16 21.20
C TYR A 82 4.24 -12.84 22.70
N GLU A 83 3.49 -13.62 23.50
CA GLU A 83 3.43 -13.47 24.98
C GLU A 83 4.48 -14.34 25.70
N ARG A 84 5.52 -14.76 24.98
CA ARG A 84 6.61 -15.62 25.45
C ARG A 84 7.94 -15.03 25.02
N GLU A 85 9.05 -15.48 25.60
CA GLU A 85 10.38 -15.14 25.09
C GLU A 85 10.59 -15.70 23.68
N PRO A 86 11.35 -15.00 22.81
CA PRO A 86 11.73 -15.54 21.52
C PRO A 86 12.52 -16.83 21.69
N LEU A 87 12.32 -17.79 20.78
CA LEU A 87 13.09 -19.02 20.74
C LEU A 87 14.57 -18.74 20.47
N LEU A 88 14.86 -17.75 19.61
CA LEU A 88 16.21 -17.30 19.26
C LEU A 88 16.21 -15.77 19.12
N SER A 89 17.22 -15.12 19.71
CA SER A 89 17.50 -13.69 19.54
C SER A 89 18.93 -13.35 20.02
N PRO A 90 19.63 -12.37 19.40
CA PRO A 90 19.29 -11.75 18.11
C PRO A 90 19.42 -12.76 16.97
N LEU A 91 18.67 -12.56 15.88
CA LEU A 91 18.87 -13.32 14.65
C LEU A 91 19.99 -12.69 13.82
N GLU A 92 20.84 -13.53 13.24
CA GLU A 92 21.91 -13.13 12.32
C GLU A 92 21.61 -13.65 10.91
N GLY A 93 21.92 -12.85 9.88
CA GLY A 93 21.70 -13.21 8.48
C GLY A 93 20.23 -13.16 8.05
N ASN A 94 19.87 -13.99 7.08
CA ASN A 94 18.54 -14.03 6.45
C ASN A 94 17.89 -15.43 6.46
N GLY A 95 18.48 -16.38 7.20
CA GLY A 95 17.96 -17.73 7.32
C GLY A 95 18.70 -18.57 8.35
N LEU A 96 18.02 -19.56 8.91
CA LEU A 96 18.61 -20.54 9.84
C LEU A 96 17.85 -21.87 9.80
N ILE A 97 18.45 -22.90 10.40
CA ILE A 97 17.79 -24.17 10.71
C ILE A 97 17.61 -24.29 12.22
N VAL A 98 16.36 -24.40 12.66
CA VAL A 98 16.00 -24.72 14.05
C VAL A 98 15.87 -26.23 14.18
N THR A 99 16.43 -26.80 15.26
CA THR A 99 16.33 -28.22 15.59
C THR A 99 15.71 -28.41 16.97
N GLY A 100 15.33 -29.64 17.31
CA GLY A 100 14.78 -29.98 18.63
C GLY A 100 13.25 -30.08 18.66
N PHE A 101 12.60 -30.11 17.50
CA PHE A 101 11.17 -30.40 17.38
C PHE A 101 10.92 -31.89 17.28
N SER A 102 9.69 -32.29 17.61
CA SER A 102 9.24 -33.68 17.47
C SER A 102 8.53 -33.90 16.13
N PRO A 103 8.71 -35.07 15.49
CA PRO A 103 7.89 -35.44 14.34
C PRO A 103 6.40 -35.39 14.67
N GLY A 104 5.62 -34.71 13.82
CA GLY A 104 4.19 -34.48 13.99
C GLY A 104 3.84 -33.13 14.61
N ASP A 105 4.81 -32.36 15.11
CA ASP A 105 4.54 -31.02 15.65
C ASP A 105 3.90 -30.12 14.58
N GLU A 106 2.86 -29.40 14.98
CA GLU A 106 2.30 -28.28 14.22
C GLU A 106 2.78 -26.99 14.87
N LEU A 107 3.33 -26.07 14.07
CA LEU A 107 3.99 -24.87 14.54
C LEU A 107 3.41 -23.63 13.86
N ARG A 108 3.32 -22.55 14.63
CA ARG A 108 3.19 -21.17 14.17
C ARG A 108 4.53 -20.48 14.38
N VAL A 109 5.03 -19.79 13.36
CA VAL A 109 6.33 -19.14 13.38
C VAL A 109 6.18 -17.69 12.92
N GLY A 110 6.73 -16.76 13.68
CA GLY A 110 6.71 -15.32 13.35
C GLY A 110 7.97 -14.62 13.85
N LEU A 111 8.14 -13.36 13.45
CA LEU A 111 9.23 -12.51 13.93
C LEU A 111 8.71 -11.50 14.93
N GLY A 112 9.57 -11.09 15.85
CA GLY A 112 9.37 -9.92 16.68
C GLY A 112 10.57 -8.99 16.60
N LEU A 113 10.36 -7.72 16.93
CA LEU A 113 11.39 -6.70 17.00
C LEU A 113 11.61 -6.27 18.44
N GLY A 114 12.86 -6.35 18.88
CA GLY A 114 13.25 -5.98 20.22
C GLY A 114 13.13 -4.47 20.42
N GLN A 115 12.54 -4.09 21.54
CA GLN A 115 12.45 -2.71 22.02
C GLN A 115 13.51 -2.44 23.09
N ASP A 116 13.80 -1.17 23.37
CA ASP A 116 14.84 -0.75 24.33
C ASP A 116 14.53 -1.18 25.79
N ASP A 117 13.26 -1.41 26.12
CA ASP A 117 12.78 -1.89 27.42
C ASP A 117 12.78 -3.41 27.56
N GLY A 118 13.14 -4.14 26.49
CA GLY A 118 13.13 -5.59 26.42
C GLY A 118 11.82 -6.20 25.93
N ASP A 119 10.81 -5.39 25.60
CA ASP A 119 9.56 -5.86 25.01
C ASP A 119 9.73 -6.19 23.51
N TRP A 120 8.76 -6.92 22.97
CA TRP A 120 8.78 -7.40 21.59
C TRP A 120 7.54 -6.97 20.83
N LEU A 121 7.73 -6.29 19.69
CA LEU A 121 6.64 -5.96 18.77
C LEU A 121 6.53 -7.02 17.66
N PRO A 122 5.34 -7.58 17.39
CA PRO A 122 5.12 -8.50 16.28
C PRO A 122 5.54 -7.91 14.94
N ALA A 123 6.22 -8.70 14.11
CA ALA A 123 6.77 -8.28 12.83
C ALA A 123 6.42 -9.28 11.70
N GLY A 124 5.88 -8.75 10.61
CA GLY A 124 5.60 -9.52 9.41
C GLY A 124 4.48 -10.56 9.55
N ALA A 125 4.49 -11.53 8.65
CA ALA A 125 3.52 -12.63 8.62
C ALA A 125 3.85 -13.72 9.64
N VAL A 126 2.81 -14.45 10.06
CA VAL A 126 2.94 -15.67 10.86
C VAL A 126 2.64 -16.86 9.97
N LEU A 127 3.59 -17.78 9.86
CA LEU A 127 3.48 -18.96 8.99
C LEU A 127 3.24 -20.24 9.77
N SER A 128 2.53 -21.16 9.13
CA SER A 128 2.28 -22.50 9.67
C SER A 128 3.24 -23.54 9.09
N ALA A 129 3.64 -24.51 9.91
CA ALA A 129 4.39 -25.67 9.48
C ALA A 129 3.95 -26.93 10.21
N ARG A 130 3.99 -28.08 9.51
CA ARG A 130 3.80 -29.41 10.09
C ARG A 130 5.06 -30.24 9.89
N LEU A 131 5.64 -30.71 10.99
CA LEU A 131 6.89 -31.45 10.99
C LEU A 131 6.60 -32.90 10.60
N ALA A 132 7.14 -33.35 9.47
CA ALA A 132 6.98 -34.70 8.97
C ALA A 132 8.15 -35.05 8.05
N PRO A 133 8.54 -36.35 7.96
CA PRO A 133 9.51 -36.79 6.96
C PRO A 133 9.07 -36.34 5.56
N PRO A 134 9.95 -35.67 4.79
CA PRO A 134 9.58 -35.18 3.48
C PRO A 134 9.47 -36.35 2.48
N VAL A 135 8.66 -36.11 1.45
CA VAL A 135 8.55 -36.95 0.26
C VAL A 135 9.37 -36.29 -0.84
N PHE A 136 10.31 -37.05 -1.42
CA PHE A 136 11.29 -36.51 -2.36
C PHE A 136 10.83 -36.64 -3.81
N VAL A 137 11.00 -35.57 -4.59
CA VAL A 137 10.66 -35.51 -6.02
C VAL A 137 11.84 -34.94 -6.79
N ASP A 138 12.35 -35.69 -7.76
CA ASP A 138 13.48 -35.28 -8.61
C ASP A 138 13.21 -35.74 -10.04
N ILE A 139 13.08 -34.80 -10.97
CA ILE A 139 12.82 -35.10 -12.39
C ILE A 139 13.94 -35.95 -13.04
N ALA A 140 15.16 -35.94 -12.49
CA ALA A 140 16.27 -36.76 -12.96
C ALA A 140 16.33 -38.15 -12.31
N ALA A 141 15.45 -38.46 -11.35
CA ALA A 141 15.40 -39.78 -10.72
C ALA A 141 14.93 -40.88 -11.69
N ALA A 142 15.27 -42.13 -11.35
CA ALA A 142 14.82 -43.29 -12.12
C ALA A 142 13.30 -43.54 -11.95
N ASP A 143 12.67 -44.12 -12.97
CA ASP A 143 11.27 -44.55 -12.90
C ASP A 143 11.02 -45.52 -11.74
N GLY A 144 9.87 -45.38 -11.07
CA GLY A 144 9.41 -46.31 -10.04
C GLY A 144 9.88 -46.01 -8.61
N GLY A 145 10.40 -44.81 -8.35
CA GLY A 145 10.60 -44.29 -7.00
C GLY A 145 9.30 -44.15 -6.20
N ASP A 146 9.41 -44.13 -4.87
CA ASP A 146 8.29 -44.02 -3.92
C ASP A 146 8.44 -42.81 -2.96
N GLY A 147 9.39 -41.91 -3.25
CA GLY A 147 9.63 -40.68 -2.50
C GLY A 147 10.10 -40.87 -1.07
N SER A 148 10.37 -42.10 -0.60
CA SER A 148 10.73 -42.39 0.80
C SER A 148 12.16 -41.97 1.19
N SER A 149 13.01 -41.71 0.20
CA SER A 149 14.40 -41.24 0.37
C SER A 149 14.87 -40.54 -0.91
N PRO A 150 15.94 -39.72 -0.86
CA PRO A 150 16.52 -39.11 -2.06
C PRO A 150 16.80 -40.11 -3.20
N ALA A 151 17.34 -41.29 -2.85
CA ALA A 151 17.65 -42.34 -3.83
C ALA A 151 16.42 -43.04 -4.43
N ARG A 152 15.24 -42.86 -3.81
CA ARG A 152 13.97 -43.40 -4.27
C ARG A 152 12.96 -42.28 -4.57
N ALA A 153 13.43 -41.08 -4.88
CA ALA A 153 12.58 -39.95 -5.23
C ALA A 153 11.63 -40.29 -6.39
N TYR A 154 10.43 -39.71 -6.39
CA TYR A 154 9.56 -39.77 -7.57
C TYR A 154 10.23 -39.04 -8.73
N ASN A 155 10.12 -39.58 -9.95
CA ASN A 155 10.61 -38.91 -11.16
C ASN A 155 9.62 -37.90 -11.75
N GLY A 156 8.63 -37.46 -10.97
CA GLY A 156 7.64 -36.48 -11.37
C GLY A 156 6.76 -36.07 -10.20
N LEU A 157 6.25 -34.83 -10.23
CA LEU A 157 5.48 -34.25 -9.13
C LEU A 157 4.06 -34.85 -9.00
N PHE A 158 3.42 -35.19 -10.12
CA PHE A 158 2.03 -35.65 -10.09
C PHE A 158 1.82 -36.96 -9.27
N PRO A 159 2.63 -38.02 -9.42
CA PRO A 159 2.54 -39.19 -8.55
C PRO A 159 2.73 -38.86 -7.06
N ALA A 160 3.67 -37.97 -6.73
CA ALA A 160 3.92 -37.55 -5.35
C ALA A 160 2.74 -36.79 -4.74
N LEU A 161 2.05 -35.96 -5.53
CA LEU A 161 0.82 -35.26 -5.11
C LEU A 161 -0.31 -36.25 -4.80
N ILE A 162 -0.47 -37.30 -5.62
CA ILE A 162 -1.47 -38.35 -5.37
C ILE A 162 -1.16 -39.12 -4.08
N ASP A 163 0.10 -39.49 -3.86
CA ASP A 163 0.48 -40.20 -2.64
C ASP A 163 0.38 -39.30 -1.40
N SER A 164 0.70 -38.00 -1.52
CA SER A 164 0.42 -36.99 -0.48
C SER A 164 -1.06 -36.96 -0.10
N LEU A 165 -1.97 -36.97 -1.08
CA LEU A 165 -3.42 -37.04 -0.80
C LEU A 165 -3.78 -38.32 -0.02
N LEU A 166 -3.27 -39.48 -0.44
CA LEU A 166 -3.53 -40.75 0.23
C LEU A 166 -2.98 -40.81 1.67
N MET A 167 -1.96 -40.02 1.98
CA MET A 167 -1.37 -39.87 3.31
C MET A 167 -2.08 -38.81 4.18
N GLY A 168 -3.08 -38.09 3.64
CA GLY A 168 -3.73 -36.98 4.34
C GLY A 168 -2.87 -35.71 4.41
N GLY A 169 -2.01 -35.49 3.41
CA GLY A 169 -1.06 -34.39 3.32
C GLY A 169 0.38 -34.80 3.60
N ALA A 170 1.32 -34.19 2.89
CA ALA A 170 2.76 -34.43 3.03
C ALA A 170 3.58 -33.18 2.69
N ASN A 171 4.80 -33.13 3.22
CA ASN A 171 5.83 -32.16 2.82
C ASN A 171 6.55 -32.71 1.59
N LEU A 172 6.29 -32.18 0.41
CA LEU A 172 6.95 -32.56 -0.83
C LEU A 172 8.20 -31.69 -1.02
N TRP A 173 9.39 -32.27 -0.99
CA TRP A 173 10.64 -31.59 -1.35
C TRP A 173 10.95 -31.89 -2.81
N VAL A 174 11.09 -30.84 -3.60
CA VAL A 174 11.20 -30.91 -5.06
C VAL A 174 12.55 -30.36 -5.50
N ALA A 175 13.30 -31.19 -6.21
CA ALA A 175 14.60 -30.82 -6.73
C ALA A 175 14.48 -29.91 -7.95
N GLU A 176 15.55 -29.14 -8.19
CA GLU A 176 15.74 -28.30 -9.36
C GLU A 176 15.47 -29.05 -10.66
N GLY A 177 14.94 -28.33 -11.65
CA GLY A 177 14.61 -28.88 -12.95
C GLY A 177 13.33 -28.32 -13.53
N ILE A 178 13.11 -28.64 -14.80
CA ILE A 178 11.90 -28.28 -15.55
C ILE A 178 10.99 -29.50 -15.60
N TYR A 179 9.88 -29.44 -14.89
CA TYR A 179 8.91 -30.52 -14.82
C TYR A 179 7.96 -30.47 -16.03
N PRO A 180 7.46 -31.63 -16.50
CA PRO A 180 6.64 -31.69 -17.71
C PRO A 180 5.43 -30.74 -17.68
N PRO A 181 4.99 -30.21 -18.83
CA PRO A 181 3.80 -29.38 -18.88
C PRO A 181 2.57 -30.11 -18.34
N GLY A 182 1.85 -29.49 -17.41
CA GLY A 182 0.66 -30.07 -16.81
C GLY A 182 -0.21 -29.06 -16.08
N ALA A 183 -1.29 -29.58 -15.49
CA ALA A 183 -2.10 -28.90 -14.50
C ALA A 183 -1.93 -29.68 -13.19
N TYR A 184 -1.24 -29.09 -12.22
CA TYR A 184 -0.84 -29.76 -10.99
C TYR A 184 -1.89 -29.52 -9.88
N PRO A 185 -2.68 -30.54 -9.50
CA PRO A 185 -3.67 -30.40 -8.43
C PRO A 185 -2.98 -30.39 -7.07
N MET A 186 -3.14 -29.29 -6.33
CA MET A 186 -2.69 -29.12 -4.97
C MET A 186 -3.83 -29.53 -4.04
N PHE A 187 -3.70 -30.73 -3.46
CA PHE A 187 -4.70 -31.28 -2.57
C PHE A 187 -4.66 -30.61 -1.19
N PRO A 188 -5.77 -30.59 -0.43
CA PRO A 188 -5.75 -30.09 0.95
C PRO A 188 -4.62 -30.70 1.76
N LEU A 189 -3.92 -29.86 2.56
CA LEU A 189 -2.78 -30.26 3.40
C LEU A 189 -1.51 -30.67 2.62
N SER A 190 -1.46 -30.43 1.30
CA SER A 190 -0.21 -30.57 0.54
C SER A 190 0.67 -29.34 0.70
N ALA A 191 1.96 -29.57 0.96
CA ALA A 191 2.97 -28.52 1.05
C ALA A 191 4.11 -28.85 0.09
N VAL A 192 4.34 -28.00 -0.92
CA VAL A 192 5.31 -28.24 -2.00
C VAL A 192 6.45 -27.23 -1.90
N TYR A 193 7.66 -27.73 -1.71
CA TYR A 193 8.86 -26.96 -1.48
C TYR A 193 9.87 -27.18 -2.60
N GLY A 194 10.06 -26.19 -3.46
CA GLY A 194 11.15 -26.16 -4.45
C GLY A 194 12.46 -25.62 -3.88
N GLY A 195 13.49 -25.53 -4.72
CA GLY A 195 14.77 -24.93 -4.34
C GLY A 195 15.83 -25.92 -3.83
N PHE A 196 15.68 -27.22 -4.10
CA PHE A 196 16.64 -28.22 -3.67
C PHE A 196 17.57 -28.65 -4.81
N ALA A 197 18.87 -28.77 -4.53
CA ALA A 197 19.76 -29.55 -5.40
C ALA A 197 19.45 -31.05 -5.28
N PRO A 198 19.87 -31.88 -6.26
CA PRO A 198 19.83 -33.34 -6.13
C PRO A 198 20.59 -33.78 -4.87
N GLY A 199 19.90 -34.45 -3.95
CA GLY A 199 20.42 -34.81 -2.61
C GLY A 199 19.62 -34.23 -1.45
N PHE A 200 18.83 -33.17 -1.70
CA PHE A 200 17.83 -32.67 -0.77
C PHE A 200 18.35 -32.25 0.61
N GLU A 201 19.55 -31.69 0.66
CA GLU A 201 20.09 -31.17 1.91
C GLU A 201 19.41 -29.85 2.28
N LEU A 202 18.70 -29.83 3.42
CA LEU A 202 17.93 -28.67 3.86
C LEU A 202 18.80 -27.42 4.08
N ALA A 203 20.04 -27.61 4.55
CA ALA A 203 20.98 -26.53 4.86
C ALA A 203 21.49 -25.79 3.62
N THR A 204 21.38 -26.42 2.44
CA THR A 204 21.83 -25.83 1.16
C THR A 204 20.65 -25.56 0.23
N ARG A 205 19.40 -25.65 0.72
CA ARG A 205 18.23 -25.30 -0.08
C ARG A 205 18.30 -23.82 -0.44
N ASP A 206 18.20 -23.53 -1.73
CA ASP A 206 18.15 -22.17 -2.24
C ASP A 206 17.25 -22.07 -3.47
N PRO A 207 16.02 -21.54 -3.33
CA PRO A 207 15.10 -21.37 -4.44
C PRO A 207 15.64 -20.54 -5.59
N GLU A 208 16.57 -19.62 -5.34
CA GLU A 208 17.15 -18.75 -6.37
C GLU A 208 18.16 -19.49 -7.24
N LEU A 209 18.96 -20.38 -6.64
CA LEU A 209 19.99 -21.14 -7.32
C LEU A 209 19.44 -22.44 -7.93
N HIS A 210 18.57 -23.13 -7.20
CA HIS A 210 18.06 -24.47 -7.53
C HIS A 210 16.62 -24.42 -8.05
N LEU A 211 16.43 -23.76 -9.20
CA LEU A 211 15.11 -23.45 -9.76
C LEU A 211 14.27 -24.71 -10.00
N THR A 212 13.08 -24.74 -9.37
CA THR A 212 12.06 -25.77 -9.59
C THR A 212 10.94 -25.20 -10.46
N VAL A 213 10.86 -25.60 -11.72
CA VAL A 213 9.96 -25.00 -12.72
C VAL A 213 8.82 -25.95 -13.06
N LEU A 214 7.58 -25.54 -12.80
CA LEU A 214 6.36 -26.20 -13.24
C LEU A 214 5.82 -25.49 -14.48
N GLN A 215 5.58 -26.24 -15.55
CA GLN A 215 5.12 -25.66 -16.83
C GLN A 215 3.62 -25.85 -17.04
N GLY A 216 2.95 -24.80 -17.52
CA GLY A 216 1.53 -24.82 -17.83
C GLY A 216 1.18 -25.44 -19.18
N VAL A 217 -0.11 -25.74 -19.34
CA VAL A 217 -0.73 -26.24 -20.59
C VAL A 217 -1.90 -25.35 -21.00
N PRO A 218 -2.27 -25.32 -22.29
CA PRO A 218 -3.34 -24.44 -22.79
C PRO A 218 -4.66 -24.55 -22.01
N GLY A 219 -5.17 -23.40 -21.56
CA GLY A 219 -6.51 -23.28 -20.96
C GLY A 219 -6.67 -23.88 -19.56
N GLN A 220 -5.57 -24.28 -18.90
CA GLN A 220 -5.57 -24.76 -17.52
C GLN A 220 -4.59 -23.93 -16.67
N PRO A 221 -4.80 -23.84 -15.35
CA PRO A 221 -3.80 -23.27 -14.46
C PRO A 221 -2.54 -24.17 -14.40
N VAL A 222 -1.36 -23.60 -14.11
CA VAL A 222 -0.16 -24.42 -13.85
C VAL A 222 -0.39 -25.26 -12.59
N ALA A 223 -0.85 -24.63 -11.50
CA ALA A 223 -1.22 -25.29 -10.26
C ALA A 223 -2.62 -24.88 -9.79
N ALA A 224 -3.35 -25.79 -9.16
CA ALA A 224 -4.71 -25.52 -8.67
C ALA A 224 -4.93 -26.04 -7.25
N ALA A 225 -5.24 -25.14 -6.31
CA ALA A 225 -5.57 -25.45 -4.92
C ALA A 225 -7.08 -25.35 -4.68
N SER A 226 -7.64 -26.34 -3.97
CA SER A 226 -9.06 -26.35 -3.61
C SER A 226 -9.33 -27.20 -2.37
N GLY A 227 -10.39 -26.86 -1.64
CA GLY A 227 -10.91 -27.66 -0.53
C GLY A 227 -10.43 -27.20 0.86
N ALA A 228 -10.97 -27.86 1.89
CA ALA A 228 -10.75 -27.52 3.28
C ALA A 228 -9.39 -28.07 3.77
N GLY A 229 -8.35 -27.25 3.73
CA GLY A 229 -7.05 -27.54 4.31
C GLY A 229 -5.98 -26.63 3.70
N LEU A 230 -5.03 -26.20 4.53
CA LEU A 230 -3.97 -25.31 4.09
C LEU A 230 -3.13 -25.96 3.00
N VAL A 231 -2.98 -25.26 1.87
CA VAL A 231 -2.05 -25.59 0.79
C VAL A 231 -0.86 -24.64 0.83
N ILE A 232 0.35 -25.17 0.73
CA ILE A 232 1.59 -24.38 0.74
C ILE A 232 2.35 -24.61 -0.56
N LEU A 233 2.73 -23.53 -1.24
CA LEU A 233 3.72 -23.55 -2.31
C LEU A 233 4.88 -22.64 -1.90
N ASP A 234 6.10 -23.16 -1.92
CA ASP A 234 7.30 -22.43 -1.47
C ASP A 234 8.49 -22.65 -2.41
N GLY A 235 9.02 -21.58 -3.01
CA GLY A 235 10.25 -21.67 -3.83
C GLY A 235 10.05 -22.29 -5.21
N LEU A 236 8.88 -22.09 -5.83
CA LEU A 236 8.52 -22.65 -7.14
C LEU A 236 8.41 -21.56 -8.22
N VAL A 237 8.78 -21.90 -9.45
CA VAL A 237 8.46 -21.12 -10.64
C VAL A 237 7.27 -21.77 -11.36
N LEU A 238 6.16 -21.06 -11.47
CA LEU A 238 4.97 -21.43 -12.23
C LEU A 238 5.02 -20.71 -13.58
N ASP A 239 5.56 -21.40 -14.59
CA ASP A 239 5.74 -20.88 -15.95
C ASP A 239 4.50 -21.17 -16.81
N GLY A 240 3.71 -20.13 -17.06
CA GLY A 240 2.48 -20.19 -17.85
C GLY A 240 2.72 -20.29 -19.37
N ARG A 241 3.94 -20.05 -19.84
CA ARG A 241 4.38 -20.18 -21.26
C ARG A 241 3.54 -19.44 -22.31
N GLY A 242 2.80 -18.42 -21.88
CA GLY A 242 1.83 -17.67 -22.68
C GLY A 242 0.57 -18.47 -23.06
N VAL A 243 0.31 -19.61 -22.42
CA VAL A 243 -0.80 -20.52 -22.77
C VAL A 243 -1.67 -20.95 -21.60
N ALA A 244 -1.13 -20.97 -20.38
CA ALA A 244 -1.87 -21.33 -19.18
C ALA A 244 -2.94 -20.28 -18.85
N SER A 245 -4.11 -20.71 -18.35
CA SER A 245 -5.17 -19.76 -17.97
C SER A 245 -4.82 -18.94 -16.72
N SER A 246 -3.91 -19.45 -15.89
CA SER A 246 -3.26 -18.74 -14.78
C SER A 246 -2.00 -19.47 -14.32
N GLY A 247 -1.12 -18.80 -13.56
CA GLY A 247 -0.01 -19.48 -12.87
C GLY A 247 -0.55 -20.39 -11.76
N LEU A 248 -1.17 -19.81 -10.75
CA LEU A 248 -1.83 -20.54 -9.66
C LEU A 248 -3.31 -20.17 -9.61
N GLN A 249 -4.17 -21.17 -9.39
CA GLN A 249 -5.58 -20.97 -9.11
C GLN A 249 -5.95 -21.49 -7.72
N GLY A 250 -6.56 -20.65 -6.88
CA GLY A 250 -7.17 -21.04 -5.61
C GLY A 250 -8.70 -20.98 -5.69
N LEU A 251 -9.38 -21.96 -5.11
CA LEU A 251 -10.84 -21.98 -4.95
C LEU A 251 -11.21 -22.37 -3.51
N ASP A 252 -11.67 -21.38 -2.74
CA ASP A 252 -12.17 -21.53 -1.36
C ASP A 252 -11.23 -22.38 -0.48
N ALA A 253 -9.93 -22.13 -0.61
CA ALA A 253 -8.88 -22.91 0.03
C ALA A 253 -7.92 -21.98 0.79
N PRO A 254 -7.59 -22.27 2.06
CA PRO A 254 -6.51 -21.60 2.76
C PRO A 254 -5.21 -21.83 2.00
N LEU A 255 -4.48 -20.76 1.72
CA LEU A 255 -3.35 -20.79 0.80
C LEU A 255 -2.18 -19.97 1.32
N GLU A 256 -0.99 -20.54 1.29
CA GLU A 256 0.27 -19.83 1.49
C GLU A 256 1.17 -19.98 0.25
N VAL A 257 1.53 -18.86 -0.37
CA VAL A 257 2.44 -18.78 -1.52
C VAL A 257 3.69 -18.03 -1.06
N ARG A 258 4.84 -18.69 -1.11
CA ARG A 258 6.07 -18.22 -0.45
C ARG A 258 7.24 -18.28 -1.44
N MET A 259 7.97 -17.20 -1.66
CA MET A 259 9.13 -17.20 -2.57
C MET A 259 8.84 -17.83 -3.94
N CYS A 260 7.63 -17.65 -4.48
CA CYS A 260 7.21 -18.22 -5.76
C CYS A 260 7.30 -17.17 -6.87
N ALA A 261 7.51 -17.62 -8.10
CA ALA A 261 7.36 -16.80 -9.28
C ALA A 261 6.24 -17.33 -10.18
N MET A 262 5.22 -16.52 -10.42
CA MET A 262 4.21 -16.76 -11.45
C MET A 262 4.52 -15.89 -12.67
N VAL A 263 4.87 -16.53 -13.78
CA VAL A 263 5.38 -15.83 -14.96
C VAL A 263 4.68 -16.27 -16.23
N GLY A 264 4.37 -15.31 -17.10
CA GLY A 264 3.94 -15.58 -18.46
C GLY A 264 2.66 -16.42 -18.57
N ALA A 265 1.70 -16.32 -17.65
CA ALA A 265 0.38 -16.89 -17.90
C ALA A 265 -0.34 -16.13 -19.03
N ALA A 266 -1.24 -16.80 -19.77
CA ALA A 266 -2.11 -16.11 -20.74
C ALA A 266 -3.23 -15.31 -20.04
N GLY A 267 -3.58 -15.71 -18.81
CA GLY A 267 -4.43 -14.95 -17.89
C GLY A 267 -3.63 -14.45 -16.68
N PRO A 268 -4.21 -14.45 -15.46
CA PRO A 268 -3.54 -13.89 -14.30
C PRO A 268 -2.38 -14.75 -13.78
N GLY A 269 -1.42 -14.14 -13.08
CA GLY A 269 -0.37 -14.90 -12.39
C GLY A 269 -0.94 -15.75 -11.25
N LEU A 270 -1.76 -15.15 -10.38
CA LEU A 270 -2.56 -15.81 -9.35
C LEU A 270 -4.04 -15.48 -9.57
N ARG A 271 -4.90 -16.49 -9.50
CA ARG A 271 -6.36 -16.31 -9.48
C ARG A 271 -6.93 -16.94 -8.23
N TRP A 272 -7.61 -16.17 -7.38
CA TRP A 272 -8.25 -16.71 -6.18
C TRP A 272 -9.74 -16.43 -6.18
N LYS A 273 -10.55 -17.43 -5.79
CA LYS A 273 -12.00 -17.28 -5.69
C LYS A 273 -12.53 -17.85 -4.38
N GLY A 274 -13.23 -17.03 -3.62
CA GLY A 274 -13.86 -17.37 -2.36
C GLY A 274 -15.35 -17.54 -2.49
N VAL A 275 -15.92 -18.28 -1.54
CA VAL A 275 -17.37 -18.21 -1.34
C VAL A 275 -17.67 -16.83 -0.74
N PRO A 276 -18.62 -16.05 -1.29
CA PRO A 276 -18.97 -14.74 -0.72
C PRO A 276 -19.84 -14.89 0.53
N PHE A 277 -19.75 -13.88 1.41
CA PHE A 277 -20.55 -13.72 2.64
C PHE A 277 -20.40 -14.83 3.69
N VAL A 278 -19.30 -15.58 3.66
CA VAL A 278 -18.96 -16.56 4.70
C VAL A 278 -17.77 -16.08 5.52
N ALA A 279 -17.32 -16.91 6.47
CA ALA A 279 -16.08 -16.65 7.19
C ALA A 279 -14.91 -16.56 6.18
N PRO A 280 -14.11 -15.48 6.23
CA PRO A 280 -12.95 -15.32 5.36
C PRO A 280 -11.98 -16.49 5.46
N VAL A 281 -11.48 -16.92 4.30
CA VAL A 281 -10.40 -17.92 4.19
C VAL A 281 -9.06 -17.19 4.09
N PRO A 282 -8.00 -17.60 4.81
CA PRO A 282 -6.73 -16.90 4.76
C PRO A 282 -5.95 -17.21 3.49
N VAL A 283 -5.43 -16.16 2.85
CA VAL A 283 -4.57 -16.19 1.67
C VAL A 283 -3.33 -15.35 1.98
N VAL A 284 -2.16 -15.98 1.95
CA VAL A 284 -0.89 -15.35 2.30
C VAL A 284 0.07 -15.46 1.12
N VAL A 285 0.66 -14.33 0.70
CA VAL A 285 1.59 -14.26 -0.43
C VAL A 285 2.84 -13.49 -0.01
N LEU A 286 3.99 -14.17 0.07
CA LEU A 286 5.20 -13.64 0.69
C LEU A 286 6.41 -13.79 -0.21
N GLY A 287 7.23 -12.75 -0.32
CA GLY A 287 8.49 -12.80 -1.06
C GLY A 287 8.32 -13.24 -2.52
N SER A 288 7.13 -13.08 -3.09
CA SER A 288 6.74 -13.71 -4.35
C SER A 288 6.65 -12.70 -5.48
N LEU A 289 6.72 -13.21 -6.70
CA LEU A 289 6.76 -12.46 -7.94
C LEU A 289 5.58 -12.86 -8.83
N SER A 290 4.87 -11.88 -9.37
CA SER A 290 3.92 -12.07 -10.47
C SER A 290 4.23 -11.11 -11.60
N VAL A 291 4.80 -11.63 -12.70
CA VAL A 291 5.38 -10.78 -13.76
C VAL A 291 5.04 -11.23 -15.17
N GLY A 292 4.71 -10.27 -16.02
CA GLY A 292 4.55 -10.51 -17.46
C GLY A 292 3.37 -11.40 -17.80
N ASN A 293 2.32 -11.39 -16.98
CA ASN A 293 1.12 -12.18 -17.22
C ASN A 293 0.15 -11.45 -18.17
N GLY A 294 -0.62 -12.22 -18.94
CA GLY A 294 -1.53 -11.72 -19.97
C GLY A 294 -2.81 -11.05 -19.44
N ALA A 295 -3.01 -11.05 -18.13
CA ALA A 295 -4.04 -10.30 -17.42
C ALA A 295 -3.43 -9.67 -16.16
N GLU A 296 -4.02 -9.86 -14.99
CA GLU A 296 -3.58 -9.29 -13.71
C GLU A 296 -2.41 -10.09 -13.10
N GLY A 297 -1.59 -9.45 -12.26
CA GLY A 297 -0.61 -10.19 -11.46
C GLY A 297 -1.29 -11.11 -10.45
N PHE A 298 -2.32 -10.61 -9.78
CA PHE A 298 -3.21 -11.38 -8.90
C PHE A 298 -4.64 -10.85 -9.03
N SER A 299 -5.58 -11.69 -9.48
CA SER A 299 -7.03 -11.41 -9.47
C SER A 299 -7.74 -12.22 -8.38
N ALA A 300 -8.58 -11.56 -7.57
CA ALA A 300 -9.29 -12.18 -6.46
C ALA A 300 -10.75 -11.71 -6.29
N ASN A 301 -11.64 -12.60 -5.86
CA ASN A 301 -13.00 -12.22 -5.47
C ASN A 301 -13.61 -13.14 -4.40
N GLY A 302 -14.55 -12.65 -3.59
CA GLY A 302 -15.27 -13.43 -2.56
C GLY A 302 -14.94 -13.05 -1.11
N SER A 303 -15.09 -13.99 -0.16
CA SER A 303 -14.72 -13.78 1.26
C SER A 303 -13.34 -14.36 1.58
N PHE A 304 -12.36 -13.51 1.88
CA PHE A 304 -11.01 -13.92 2.28
C PHE A 304 -10.31 -12.86 3.10
N ASP A 305 -9.33 -13.33 3.86
CA ASP A 305 -8.32 -12.48 4.47
C ASP A 305 -7.06 -12.58 3.62
N LEU A 306 -6.47 -11.44 3.27
CA LEU A 306 -5.30 -11.35 2.43
C LEU A 306 -4.12 -10.76 3.20
N ASP A 307 -2.97 -11.45 3.19
CA ASP A 307 -1.69 -10.92 3.68
C ASP A 307 -0.62 -11.04 2.57
N VAL A 308 -0.26 -9.92 1.95
CA VAL A 308 0.77 -9.80 0.91
C VAL A 308 1.96 -9.03 1.46
N ARG A 309 3.16 -9.62 1.46
CA ARG A 309 4.37 -8.94 1.94
C ARG A 309 5.60 -9.20 1.08
N ALA A 310 6.43 -8.18 0.92
CA ALA A 310 7.71 -8.31 0.20
C ALA A 310 7.52 -8.87 -1.23
N CYS A 311 6.41 -8.53 -1.89
CA CYS A 311 6.04 -9.08 -3.20
C CYS A 311 6.26 -8.08 -4.33
N ARG A 312 6.29 -8.60 -5.56
CA ARG A 312 6.35 -7.79 -6.79
C ARG A 312 5.28 -8.21 -7.78
N PHE A 313 4.55 -7.22 -8.29
CA PHE A 313 3.53 -7.37 -9.32
C PHE A 313 3.87 -6.41 -10.46
N ASP A 314 4.68 -6.86 -11.41
CA ASP A 314 5.23 -5.96 -12.43
C ASP A 314 4.91 -6.39 -13.85
N SER A 315 4.70 -5.42 -14.72
CA SER A 315 4.56 -5.63 -16.17
C SER A 315 3.46 -6.63 -16.54
N ASN A 316 2.39 -6.68 -15.74
CA ASN A 316 1.19 -7.43 -16.09
C ASN A 316 0.35 -6.59 -17.08
N VAL A 317 -0.39 -7.25 -17.96
CA VAL A 317 -1.12 -6.57 -19.05
C VAL A 317 -2.26 -5.71 -18.51
N GLN A 318 -2.86 -6.10 -17.37
CA GLN A 318 -3.87 -5.30 -16.66
C GLN A 318 -3.28 -4.87 -15.31
N GLU A 319 -3.94 -5.14 -14.19
CA GLU A 319 -3.54 -4.65 -12.87
C GLU A 319 -2.39 -5.46 -12.27
N GLY A 320 -1.64 -4.87 -11.34
CA GLY A 320 -0.69 -5.63 -10.53
C GLY A 320 -1.40 -6.61 -9.59
N LEU A 321 -2.35 -6.10 -8.80
CA LEU A 321 -3.26 -6.87 -7.98
C LEU A 321 -4.65 -6.25 -8.06
N ASP A 322 -5.64 -7.07 -8.34
CA ASP A 322 -7.04 -6.70 -8.51
C ASP A 322 -7.90 -7.55 -7.57
N ILE A 323 -8.69 -6.86 -6.75
CA ILE A 323 -9.75 -7.44 -5.94
C ILE A 323 -11.08 -6.83 -6.39
N ASP A 324 -11.61 -7.32 -7.52
CA ASP A 324 -12.94 -7.03 -8.08
C ASP A 324 -14.08 -6.91 -7.03
N ASP A 325 -14.03 -7.72 -5.96
CA ASP A 325 -15.16 -7.87 -5.03
C ASP A 325 -14.73 -8.58 -3.74
N LEU A 326 -14.24 -7.82 -2.75
CA LEU A 326 -14.10 -8.31 -1.38
C LEU A 326 -15.46 -8.24 -0.67
N ARG A 327 -15.98 -9.41 -0.30
CA ARG A 327 -17.35 -9.54 0.22
C ARG A 327 -17.35 -10.30 1.53
N VAL A 328 -17.74 -9.68 2.63
CA VAL A 328 -17.90 -10.36 3.94
C VAL A 328 -19.30 -10.15 4.52
N GLY A 329 -19.81 -11.19 5.19
CA GLY A 329 -21.14 -11.13 5.84
C GLY A 329 -21.12 -10.33 7.14
N ALA A 330 -22.28 -9.84 7.59
CA ALA A 330 -22.43 -8.96 8.78
C ALA A 330 -21.78 -9.45 10.09
N ALA A 331 -21.53 -10.74 10.24
CA ALA A 331 -20.89 -11.33 11.42
C ALA A 331 -19.35 -11.42 11.31
N HIS A 332 -18.77 -10.98 10.20
CA HIS A 332 -17.37 -11.17 9.85
C HIS A 332 -16.65 -9.85 9.58
N VAL A 333 -15.33 -9.90 9.69
CA VAL A 333 -14.41 -8.83 9.32
C VAL A 333 -13.51 -9.38 8.23
N GLY A 334 -13.39 -8.69 7.11
CA GLY A 334 -12.41 -9.00 6.07
C GLY A 334 -11.15 -8.20 6.30
N HIS A 335 -9.99 -8.85 6.31
CA HIS A 335 -8.69 -8.22 6.52
C HIS A 335 -7.88 -8.22 5.22
N VAL A 336 -7.40 -7.05 4.80
CA VAL A 336 -6.43 -6.91 3.70
C VAL A 336 -5.19 -6.22 4.24
N VAL A 337 -4.07 -6.93 4.22
CA VAL A 337 -2.77 -6.41 4.61
C VAL A 337 -1.84 -6.54 3.42
N ILE A 338 -1.38 -5.42 2.89
CA ILE A 338 -0.38 -5.38 1.82
C ILE A 338 0.76 -4.52 2.32
N CYS A 339 1.91 -5.14 2.54
CA CYS A 339 3.09 -4.45 3.02
C CYS A 339 4.24 -4.63 2.06
N ASP A 340 5.09 -3.61 1.96
CA ASP A 340 6.46 -3.77 1.52
C ASP A 340 6.55 -4.35 0.11
N SER A 341 5.56 -4.06 -0.71
CA SER A 341 5.36 -4.65 -2.02
C SER A 341 5.45 -3.60 -3.11
N ARG A 342 5.81 -4.04 -4.31
CA ARG A 342 5.98 -3.18 -5.48
C ARG A 342 5.04 -3.59 -6.59
N PHE A 343 4.42 -2.58 -7.20
CA PHE A 343 3.49 -2.70 -8.30
C PHE A 343 3.93 -1.75 -9.41
N ALA A 344 4.50 -2.27 -10.50
CA ALA A 344 5.09 -1.37 -11.49
C ALA A 344 4.98 -1.79 -12.94
N GLY A 345 4.74 -0.80 -13.81
CA GLY A 345 4.64 -1.02 -15.25
C GLY A 345 3.45 -1.88 -15.65
N ASN A 346 2.43 -1.99 -14.80
CA ASN A 346 1.19 -2.70 -15.12
C ASN A 346 0.36 -1.87 -16.11
N GLY A 347 -0.44 -2.53 -16.94
CA GLY A 347 -1.17 -1.87 -18.03
C GLY A 347 -2.31 -0.96 -17.58
N THR A 348 -2.82 -1.17 -16.37
CA THR A 348 -3.87 -0.38 -15.72
C THR A 348 -3.41 0.01 -14.31
N GLU A 349 -4.12 -0.33 -13.23
CA GLU A 349 -3.78 0.03 -11.86
C GLU A 349 -2.60 -0.80 -11.31
N GLY A 350 -1.88 -0.23 -10.33
CA GLY A 350 -0.93 -1.02 -9.54
C GLY A 350 -1.68 -1.97 -8.59
N LEU A 351 -2.54 -1.40 -7.76
CA LEU A 351 -3.49 -2.10 -6.90
C LEU A 351 -4.89 -1.55 -7.16
N ASP A 352 -5.84 -2.46 -7.38
CA ASP A 352 -7.27 -2.20 -7.37
C ASP A 352 -7.94 -3.03 -6.27
N LEU A 353 -8.72 -2.39 -5.40
CA LEU A 353 -9.32 -3.02 -4.22
C LEU A 353 -10.76 -2.53 -4.05
N ASP A 354 -11.70 -3.38 -4.43
CA ASP A 354 -13.13 -3.11 -4.34
C ASP A 354 -13.75 -3.83 -3.14
N MET A 355 -14.40 -3.06 -2.27
CA MET A 355 -15.20 -3.58 -1.16
C MET A 355 -16.68 -3.39 -1.48
N ALA A 356 -17.31 -4.45 -1.95
CA ALA A 356 -18.66 -4.37 -2.51
C ALA A 356 -19.78 -4.74 -1.51
N PRO A 357 -21.02 -4.25 -1.73
CA PRO A 357 -22.14 -4.48 -0.84
C PRO A 357 -22.84 -5.82 -1.06
N THR A 358 -23.80 -6.12 -0.18
CA THR A 358 -24.79 -7.19 -0.37
C THR A 358 -26.19 -6.57 -0.43
N LEU A 359 -27.01 -6.96 -1.41
CA LEU A 359 -28.40 -6.50 -1.49
C LEU A 359 -29.35 -7.15 -0.47
N THR A 360 -28.93 -8.20 0.27
CA THR A 360 -29.88 -9.05 1.03
C THR A 360 -29.43 -9.60 2.39
N VAL A 361 -28.14 -9.64 2.74
CA VAL A 361 -27.64 -10.41 3.91
C VAL A 361 -27.00 -9.53 5.01
N GLY A 362 -26.92 -8.22 4.80
CA GLY A 362 -26.16 -7.32 5.68
C GLY A 362 -24.65 -7.50 5.45
N ILE A 363 -23.93 -6.40 5.52
CA ILE A 363 -22.51 -6.31 5.16
C ILE A 363 -21.62 -6.30 6.41
N GLY A 364 -20.47 -6.97 6.33
CA GLY A 364 -19.48 -7.02 7.39
C GLY A 364 -18.63 -5.76 7.52
N ARG A 365 -17.53 -5.89 8.25
CA ARG A 365 -16.53 -4.83 8.39
C ARG A 365 -15.30 -5.15 7.56
N PHE A 366 -14.57 -4.13 7.17
CA PHE A 366 -13.34 -4.28 6.41
C PHE A 366 -12.22 -3.52 7.11
N GLU A 367 -11.07 -4.17 7.21
CA GLU A 367 -9.85 -3.59 7.77
C GLU A 367 -8.74 -3.71 6.72
N VAL A 368 -8.33 -2.57 6.17
CA VAL A 368 -7.31 -2.48 5.13
C VAL A 368 -6.07 -1.80 5.70
N THR A 369 -4.92 -2.45 5.56
CA THR A 369 -3.61 -1.90 5.92
C THR A 369 -2.69 -1.94 4.71
N LEU A 370 -2.32 -0.77 4.19
CA LEU A 370 -1.30 -0.62 3.15
C LEU A 370 -0.07 0.06 3.75
N LYS A 371 1.08 -0.61 3.77
CA LYS A 371 2.29 -0.06 4.40
C LYS A 371 3.53 -0.24 3.53
N GLY A 372 4.33 0.79 3.33
CA GLY A 372 5.63 0.69 2.66
C GLY A 372 5.56 0.26 1.18
N ASN A 373 4.39 0.34 0.55
CA ASN A 373 4.20 -0.11 -0.83
C ASN A 373 4.66 0.93 -1.84
N ARG A 374 5.09 0.45 -3.02
CA ARG A 374 5.49 1.28 -4.16
C ARG A 374 4.64 1.01 -5.38
N PHE A 375 4.06 2.05 -5.95
CA PHE A 375 3.22 2.03 -7.14
C PHE A 375 3.86 2.92 -8.22
N GLU A 376 4.48 2.31 -9.22
CA GLU A 376 5.38 3.02 -10.13
C GLU A 376 5.03 2.77 -11.60
N ARG A 377 4.77 3.82 -12.37
CA ARG A 377 4.61 3.73 -13.84
C ARG A 377 3.49 2.77 -14.28
N ASN A 378 2.40 2.69 -13.51
CA ASN A 378 1.22 1.94 -13.92
C ASN A 378 0.39 2.75 -14.94
N GLY A 379 -0.33 2.06 -15.82
CA GLY A 379 -1.08 2.65 -16.92
C GLY A 379 -2.35 3.43 -16.52
N ALA A 380 -2.77 3.32 -15.26
CA ALA A 380 -3.85 4.08 -14.66
C ALA A 380 -3.44 4.57 -13.25
N ALA A 381 -4.25 4.37 -12.21
CA ALA A 381 -3.88 4.79 -10.86
C ALA A 381 -2.74 3.93 -10.27
N GLY A 382 -1.93 4.50 -9.39
CA GLY A 382 -0.97 3.70 -8.63
C GLY A 382 -1.69 2.72 -7.70
N CYS A 383 -2.61 3.25 -6.89
CA CYS A 383 -3.44 2.48 -5.98
C CYS A 383 -4.86 3.05 -6.00
N LEU A 384 -5.85 2.19 -6.20
CA LEU A 384 -7.27 2.46 -6.05
C LEU A 384 -7.79 1.64 -4.86
N VAL A 385 -8.57 2.28 -3.99
CA VAL A 385 -9.36 1.62 -2.96
C VAL A 385 -10.77 2.14 -3.08
N ASP A 386 -11.70 1.27 -3.42
CA ASP A 386 -13.12 1.56 -3.57
C ASP A 386 -13.93 0.94 -2.42
N VAL A 387 -14.69 1.78 -1.73
CA VAL A 387 -15.66 1.42 -0.71
C VAL A 387 -17.06 1.69 -1.24
N ASP A 388 -17.56 0.78 -2.06
CA ASP A 388 -18.94 0.83 -2.56
C ASP A 388 -19.87 0.04 -1.62
N PHE A 389 -20.57 0.75 -0.74
CA PHE A 389 -21.61 0.16 0.11
C PHE A 389 -23.04 0.50 -0.34
N ASP A 390 -23.23 0.99 -1.57
CA ASP A 390 -24.49 1.55 -2.04
C ASP A 390 -25.73 0.72 -1.63
N ALA A 391 -26.62 1.37 -0.88
CA ALA A 391 -27.87 0.82 -0.31
C ALA A 391 -27.76 -0.29 0.77
N ALA A 392 -26.56 -0.75 1.15
CA ALA A 392 -26.38 -1.79 2.16
C ALA A 392 -26.17 -1.22 3.57
N SER A 393 -27.08 -1.54 4.50
CA SER A 393 -26.92 -1.15 5.91
C SER A 393 -25.85 -1.97 6.62
N GLY A 394 -24.99 -1.30 7.40
CA GLY A 394 -24.09 -1.93 8.38
C GLY A 394 -22.61 -2.00 7.96
N GLY A 395 -22.29 -1.62 6.73
CA GLY A 395 -20.94 -1.71 6.17
C GLY A 395 -20.05 -0.64 6.78
N ARG A 396 -18.82 -1.01 7.12
CA ARG A 396 -17.81 -0.05 7.54
C ARG A 396 -16.41 -0.50 7.14
N ALA A 397 -15.64 0.39 6.55
CA ALA A 397 -14.23 0.19 6.26
C ALA A 397 -13.35 1.00 7.23
N THR A 398 -12.21 0.43 7.61
CA THR A 398 -11.11 1.16 8.26
C THR A 398 -9.87 1.00 7.40
N LEU A 399 -9.32 2.12 6.93
CA LEU A 399 -8.17 2.18 6.03
C LEU A 399 -6.99 2.80 6.78
N LEU A 400 -5.92 2.04 6.94
CA LEU A 400 -4.65 2.49 7.52
C LEU A 400 -3.57 2.45 6.44
N LEU A 401 -3.12 3.63 6.02
CA LEU A 401 -2.20 3.81 4.91
C LEU A 401 -0.92 4.49 5.43
N GLU A 402 0.24 3.85 5.26
CA GLU A 402 1.50 4.36 5.79
C GLU A 402 2.67 4.18 4.81
N GLY A 403 3.48 5.20 4.60
CA GLY A 403 4.77 5.06 3.90
C GLY A 403 4.62 4.66 2.43
N LEU A 404 3.56 5.12 1.76
CA LEU A 404 3.29 4.77 0.38
C LEU A 404 4.10 5.65 -0.59
N VAL A 405 4.52 5.08 -1.70
CA VAL A 405 5.20 5.79 -2.79
C VAL A 405 4.43 5.55 -4.09
N CYS A 406 3.89 6.62 -4.68
CA CYS A 406 3.20 6.59 -5.96
C CYS A 406 3.94 7.51 -6.95
N ARG A 407 4.61 6.92 -7.95
CA ARG A 407 5.42 7.69 -8.90
C ARG A 407 5.07 7.39 -10.34
N GLU A 408 4.97 8.45 -11.14
CA GLU A 408 4.85 8.37 -12.60
C GLU A 408 3.70 7.47 -13.10
N ASN A 409 2.65 7.26 -12.31
CA ASN A 409 1.46 6.56 -12.79
C ASN A 409 0.73 7.44 -13.80
N LEU A 410 0.16 6.88 -14.86
CA LEU A 410 -0.51 7.68 -15.89
C LEU A 410 -1.81 8.33 -15.40
N GLY A 411 -2.44 7.74 -14.38
CA GLY A 411 -3.59 8.28 -13.65
C GLY A 411 -3.19 8.91 -12.31
N HIS A 412 -4.03 8.73 -11.29
CA HIS A 412 -3.78 9.24 -9.94
C HIS A 412 -2.64 8.49 -9.24
N GLY A 413 -2.00 9.14 -8.26
CA GLY A 413 -1.04 8.45 -7.38
C GLY A 413 -1.76 7.47 -6.46
N LEU A 414 -2.55 7.99 -5.53
CA LEU A 414 -3.46 7.25 -4.66
C LEU A 414 -4.89 7.77 -4.86
N GLN A 415 -5.82 6.87 -5.15
CA GLN A 415 -7.24 7.16 -5.30
C GLN A 415 -8.03 6.40 -4.23
N LEU A 416 -8.84 7.14 -3.48
CA LEU A 416 -9.74 6.61 -2.46
C LEU A 416 -11.16 6.99 -2.86
N ASP A 417 -11.92 6.01 -3.31
CA ASP A 417 -13.33 6.18 -3.63
C ASP A 417 -14.15 5.66 -2.45
N LEU A 418 -14.69 6.57 -1.65
CA LEU A 418 -15.27 6.25 -0.35
C LEU A 418 -16.77 6.51 -0.33
N ASP A 419 -17.50 5.78 -1.16
CA ASP A 419 -18.95 5.92 -1.32
C ASP A 419 -19.76 5.34 -0.14
N GLY A 420 -19.11 4.54 0.71
CA GLY A 420 -19.66 3.96 1.93
C GLY A 420 -19.03 4.48 3.24
N PRO A 421 -19.71 4.29 4.39
CA PRO A 421 -19.15 4.61 5.70
C PRO A 421 -17.73 4.05 5.91
N SER A 422 -16.78 4.94 6.09
CA SER A 422 -15.37 4.58 6.19
C SER A 422 -14.61 5.49 7.15
N GLN A 423 -13.47 5.00 7.62
CA GLN A 423 -12.50 5.77 8.39
C GLN A 423 -11.14 5.59 7.74
N ALA A 424 -10.45 6.68 7.42
CA ALA A 424 -9.19 6.60 6.71
C ALA A 424 -8.12 7.47 7.38
N ASN A 425 -6.97 6.87 7.65
CA ASN A 425 -5.76 7.58 8.05
C ASN A 425 -4.63 7.29 7.06
N LEU A 426 -4.02 8.36 6.55
CA LEU A 426 -2.87 8.31 5.68
C LEU A 426 -1.69 9.02 6.35
N SER A 427 -0.57 8.33 6.48
CA SER A 427 0.67 8.93 6.99
C SER A 427 1.82 8.65 6.03
N THR A 428 2.64 9.66 5.74
CA THR A 428 3.82 9.51 4.89
C THR A 428 3.48 8.98 3.47
N LEU A 429 2.86 9.81 2.64
CA LEU A 429 2.71 9.53 1.19
C LEU A 429 3.74 10.34 0.39
N LEU A 430 4.46 9.69 -0.51
CA LEU A 430 5.15 10.36 -1.61
C LEU A 430 4.35 10.15 -2.90
N ALA A 431 3.75 11.20 -3.45
CA ALA A 431 3.12 11.17 -4.77
C ALA A 431 3.85 12.12 -5.70
N HIS A 432 4.61 11.58 -6.66
CA HIS A 432 5.44 12.39 -7.56
C HIS A 432 5.19 12.07 -9.03
N GLY A 433 4.95 13.11 -9.83
CA GLY A 433 4.95 12.99 -11.29
C GLY A 433 3.78 12.22 -11.90
N ASN A 434 2.75 11.86 -11.12
CA ASN A 434 1.58 11.17 -11.65
C ASN A 434 0.83 12.04 -12.67
N GLY A 435 0.11 11.40 -13.60
CA GLY A 435 -0.64 12.09 -14.66
C GLY A 435 -1.92 12.76 -14.15
N GLY A 436 -2.55 12.20 -13.12
CA GLY A 436 -3.68 12.76 -12.39
C GLY A 436 -3.26 13.48 -11.10
N ASP A 437 -4.15 13.46 -10.10
CA ASP A 437 -3.85 14.01 -8.77
C ASP A 437 -2.88 13.12 -7.99
N GLY A 438 -2.10 13.68 -7.07
CA GLY A 438 -1.24 12.90 -6.18
C GLY A 438 -2.04 12.04 -5.20
N LEU A 439 -3.06 12.66 -4.57
CA LEU A 439 -4.07 12.03 -3.72
C LEU A 439 -5.46 12.46 -4.19
N SER A 440 -6.32 11.52 -4.53
CA SER A 440 -7.73 11.77 -4.86
C SER A 440 -8.64 11.14 -3.82
N LEU A 441 -9.59 11.92 -3.30
CA LEU A 441 -10.67 11.47 -2.44
C LEU A 441 -12.00 11.77 -3.13
N THR A 442 -12.79 10.73 -3.40
CA THR A 442 -14.16 10.82 -3.86
C THR A 442 -15.10 10.19 -2.83
N SER A 443 -16.35 10.63 -2.86
CA SER A 443 -17.40 10.14 -1.97
C SER A 443 -18.74 10.68 -2.47
N ALA A 444 -19.55 9.86 -3.13
CA ALA A 444 -20.85 10.23 -3.67
C ALA A 444 -21.84 10.66 -2.58
N ASP A 445 -22.14 9.77 -1.63
CA ASP A 445 -23.23 9.97 -0.67
C ASP A 445 -22.80 9.85 0.82
N ALA A 446 -21.60 9.34 1.11
CA ALA A 446 -21.15 9.12 2.47
C ALA A 446 -20.49 10.36 3.12
N ASP A 447 -20.67 10.51 4.43
CA ASP A 447 -19.88 11.47 5.22
C ASP A 447 -18.54 10.83 5.59
N VAL A 448 -17.53 11.04 4.76
CA VAL A 448 -16.19 10.45 4.96
C VAL A 448 -15.18 11.48 5.43
N LEU A 449 -14.28 11.04 6.29
CA LEU A 449 -13.18 11.85 6.81
C LEU A 449 -11.85 11.12 6.60
N LEU A 450 -10.96 11.79 5.87
CA LEU A 450 -9.58 11.38 5.67
C LEU A 450 -8.63 12.34 6.40
N THR A 451 -7.89 11.81 7.37
CA THR A 451 -6.73 12.49 7.95
C THR A 451 -5.47 12.06 7.22
N ALA A 452 -4.76 13.01 6.62
CA ALA A 452 -3.52 12.77 5.89
C ALA A 452 -2.38 13.57 6.52
N ALA A 453 -1.23 12.95 6.76
CA ALA A 453 -0.10 13.61 7.42
C ALA A 453 1.26 13.26 6.83
N ASP A 454 2.22 14.18 6.94
CA ASP A 454 3.62 13.98 6.54
C ASP A 454 3.78 13.59 5.05
N CYS A 455 2.92 14.14 4.18
CA CYS A 455 2.89 13.80 2.75
C CYS A 455 3.75 14.77 1.90
N ALA A 456 4.35 14.28 0.82
CA ALA A 456 4.91 15.09 -0.25
C ALA A 456 4.20 14.76 -1.57
N LEU A 457 3.43 15.73 -2.08
CA LEU A 457 2.61 15.61 -3.28
C LEU A 457 3.12 16.60 -4.30
N THR A 458 4.00 16.13 -5.18
CA THR A 458 4.83 16.99 -6.01
C THR A 458 4.71 16.67 -7.50
N ALA A 459 4.73 17.71 -8.34
CA ALA A 459 4.76 17.61 -9.79
C ALA A 459 3.67 16.72 -10.40
N ASN A 460 2.49 16.60 -9.78
CA ASN A 460 1.38 15.81 -10.31
C ASN A 460 0.63 16.59 -11.42
N GLY A 461 -0.04 15.86 -12.32
CA GLY A 461 -0.66 16.43 -13.53
C GLY A 461 -2.03 17.04 -13.25
N GLY A 462 -2.63 16.64 -12.13
CA GLY A 462 -3.76 17.30 -11.49
C GLY A 462 -3.31 18.18 -10.32
N ALA A 463 -4.05 18.08 -9.21
CA ALA A 463 -3.73 18.68 -7.94
C ALA A 463 -2.72 17.82 -7.15
N GLY A 464 -2.08 18.42 -6.14
CA GLY A 464 -1.34 17.65 -5.14
C GLY A 464 -2.29 16.71 -4.39
N ALA A 465 -3.37 17.27 -3.85
CA ALA A 465 -4.50 16.51 -3.33
C ALA A 465 -5.84 17.13 -3.73
N ARG A 466 -6.85 16.28 -3.96
CA ARG A 466 -8.23 16.67 -4.28
C ARG A 466 -9.22 15.94 -3.38
N ALA A 467 -10.29 16.65 -2.98
CA ALA A 467 -11.54 16.01 -2.54
C ALA A 467 -12.71 16.48 -3.40
N SER A 468 -13.48 15.55 -3.96
CA SER A 468 -14.55 15.84 -4.92
C SER A 468 -15.74 14.87 -4.83
N GLU A 469 -16.75 15.13 -5.67
CA GLU A 469 -17.90 14.24 -5.96
C GLU A 469 -18.89 13.95 -4.82
N GLY A 470 -18.71 14.55 -3.64
CA GLY A 470 -19.78 14.64 -2.66
C GLY A 470 -19.34 15.15 -1.29
N ARG A 471 -19.58 14.39 -0.22
CA ARG A 471 -19.54 14.87 1.18
C ARG A 471 -18.24 14.54 1.93
N GLY A 472 -17.18 14.18 1.20
CA GLY A 472 -15.88 13.88 1.77
C GLY A 472 -15.13 15.09 2.33
N ALA A 473 -14.39 14.86 3.41
CA ALA A 473 -13.48 15.82 4.01
C ALA A 473 -12.04 15.31 4.05
N LEU A 474 -11.10 16.10 3.52
CA LEU A 474 -9.66 15.84 3.54
C LEU A 474 -8.95 16.85 4.43
N LEU A 475 -8.32 16.36 5.49
CA LEU A 475 -7.51 17.16 6.41
C LEU A 475 -6.05 16.79 6.25
N LEU A 476 -5.28 17.68 5.65
CA LEU A 476 -3.87 17.48 5.32
C LEU A 476 -2.97 18.23 6.31
N SER A 477 -2.12 17.52 7.04
CA SER A 477 -1.26 18.06 8.09
C SER A 477 0.23 17.83 7.80
N GLY A 478 1.07 18.86 7.98
CA GLY A 478 2.52 18.69 7.84
C GLY A 478 2.93 18.21 6.46
N ALA A 479 2.36 18.75 5.38
CA ALA A 479 2.62 18.27 4.02
C ALA A 479 3.45 19.25 3.18
N LEU A 480 3.98 18.76 2.06
CA LEU A 480 4.55 19.54 0.97
C LEU A 480 3.69 19.33 -0.28
N LEU A 481 3.20 20.42 -0.85
CA LEU A 481 2.51 20.45 -2.13
C LEU A 481 3.39 21.26 -3.09
N ALA A 482 4.05 20.63 -4.06
CA ALA A 482 5.00 21.34 -4.93
C ALA A 482 4.77 21.16 -6.44
N GLY A 483 4.73 22.24 -7.23
CA GLY A 483 4.75 22.15 -8.70
C GLY A 483 3.61 21.35 -9.36
N ASN A 484 2.45 21.24 -8.72
CA ASN A 484 1.32 20.48 -9.30
C ASN A 484 0.63 21.35 -10.37
N ALA A 485 0.15 20.73 -11.45
CA ALA A 485 -0.27 21.49 -12.63
C ALA A 485 -1.61 22.24 -12.46
N GLN A 486 -2.50 21.77 -11.58
CA GLN A 486 -3.76 22.46 -11.27
C GLN A 486 -3.66 23.29 -9.99
N ALA A 487 -3.56 22.63 -8.84
CA ALA A 487 -3.49 23.27 -7.53
C ALA A 487 -2.66 22.43 -6.54
N GLY A 488 -2.26 23.03 -5.42
CA GLY A 488 -1.70 22.28 -4.29
C GLY A 488 -2.76 21.38 -3.68
N LEU A 489 -3.77 22.00 -3.07
CA LEU A 489 -4.94 21.36 -2.46
C LEU A 489 -6.21 21.91 -3.11
N LEU A 490 -7.11 21.03 -3.53
CA LEU A 490 -8.36 21.37 -4.22
C LEU A 490 -9.58 20.71 -3.56
N GLY A 491 -10.59 21.51 -3.22
CA GLY A 491 -11.92 21.02 -2.85
C GLY A 491 -12.93 21.30 -3.97
N GLU A 492 -13.91 20.42 -4.18
CA GLU A 492 -14.97 20.63 -5.16
C GLU A 492 -16.36 20.32 -4.58
N GLY A 493 -17.38 21.05 -5.05
CA GLY A 493 -18.77 20.79 -4.67
C GLY A 493 -19.02 20.99 -3.17
N ALA A 494 -19.50 19.92 -2.50
CA ALA A 494 -19.77 19.92 -1.06
C ALA A 494 -18.56 19.42 -0.23
N SER A 495 -17.49 18.97 -0.87
CA SER A 495 -16.31 18.44 -0.20
C SER A 495 -15.55 19.54 0.54
N LYS A 496 -14.90 19.18 1.64
CA LYS A 496 -14.15 20.13 2.48
C LYS A 496 -12.68 19.74 2.52
N VAL A 497 -11.80 20.70 2.25
CA VAL A 497 -10.35 20.47 2.33
C VAL A 497 -9.69 21.50 3.25
N MET A 498 -8.73 21.03 4.05
CA MET A 498 -8.01 21.86 5.02
C MET A 498 -6.53 21.50 5.04
N ALA A 499 -5.66 22.50 4.85
CA ALA A 499 -4.22 22.38 4.96
C ALA A 499 -3.71 22.95 6.30
N VAL A 500 -3.00 22.15 7.08
CA VAL A 500 -2.45 22.51 8.40
C VAL A 500 -0.95 22.31 8.41
N SER A 501 -0.18 23.28 8.89
CA SER A 501 1.29 23.16 8.91
C SER A 501 1.87 22.71 7.56
N THR A 502 1.25 23.13 6.45
CA THR A 502 1.53 22.60 5.11
C THR A 502 2.24 23.66 4.28
N HIS A 503 3.20 23.22 3.47
CA HIS A 503 3.98 24.05 2.57
C HIS A 503 3.49 23.92 1.12
N GLY A 504 2.96 24.99 0.55
CA GLY A 504 2.71 25.12 -0.89
C GLY A 504 3.91 25.78 -1.57
N TRP A 505 4.57 25.07 -2.47
CA TRP A 505 5.78 25.53 -3.16
C TRP A 505 5.59 25.51 -4.68
N LEU A 506 5.79 26.63 -5.36
CA LEU A 506 5.63 26.74 -6.82
C LEU A 506 4.27 26.20 -7.29
N GLN A 507 3.20 26.56 -6.58
CA GLN A 507 1.83 26.20 -6.94
C GLN A 507 1.18 27.37 -7.68
N VAL A 508 0.42 27.07 -8.74
CA VAL A 508 -0.44 28.06 -9.40
C VAL A 508 -1.50 28.59 -8.43
N SER A 509 -2.07 27.68 -7.63
CA SER A 509 -2.94 27.98 -6.50
C SER A 509 -2.64 26.97 -5.39
N ALA A 510 -2.18 27.43 -4.23
CA ALA A 510 -1.84 26.50 -3.14
C ALA A 510 -3.09 25.88 -2.50
N TRP A 511 -4.15 26.68 -2.30
CA TRP A 511 -5.38 26.30 -1.59
C TRP A 511 -6.60 26.72 -2.42
N GLU A 512 -6.97 25.90 -3.41
CA GLU A 512 -8.11 26.19 -4.26
C GLU A 512 -9.39 25.62 -3.65
N GLN A 513 -10.40 26.47 -3.42
CA GLN A 513 -11.67 26.08 -2.78
C GLN A 513 -11.46 25.34 -1.44
N GLY A 514 -10.37 25.68 -0.75
CA GLY A 514 -9.91 25.06 0.48
C GLY A 514 -9.51 26.07 1.53
N ASN A 515 -9.35 25.60 2.76
CA ASN A 515 -8.84 26.40 3.87
C ASN A 515 -7.41 26.04 4.20
N ALA A 516 -6.67 27.00 4.78
CA ALA A 516 -5.32 26.79 5.25
C ALA A 516 -5.15 27.42 6.64
N HIS A 517 -4.44 26.72 7.53
CA HIS A 517 -4.20 27.16 8.90
C HIS A 517 -2.75 26.88 9.29
N ARG A 518 -2.03 27.93 9.70
CA ARG A 518 -0.59 27.83 10.03
C ARG A 518 0.22 27.18 8.90
N SER A 519 -0.12 27.55 7.66
CA SER A 519 0.44 27.01 6.42
C SER A 519 1.06 28.13 5.61
N LEU A 520 2.03 27.80 4.77
CA LEU A 520 2.81 28.76 3.99
C LEU A 520 2.67 28.44 2.50
N ALA A 521 2.43 29.45 1.67
CA ALA A 521 2.40 29.33 0.22
C ALA A 521 3.43 30.29 -0.40
N LEU A 522 4.28 29.76 -1.29
CA LEU A 522 5.29 30.50 -2.03
C LEU A 522 5.15 30.17 -3.52
N GLU A 523 4.80 31.16 -4.32
CA GLU A 523 4.61 31.02 -5.78
C GLU A 523 5.93 31.13 -6.56
N GLU A 524 6.97 31.69 -5.94
CA GLU A 524 8.28 31.89 -6.55
C GLU A 524 9.40 31.33 -5.65
N ALA A 525 10.46 30.82 -6.27
CA ALA A 525 11.63 30.26 -5.57
C ALA A 525 12.60 31.33 -5.02
N SER A 526 12.07 32.47 -4.54
CA SER A 526 12.86 33.64 -4.16
C SER A 526 13.35 33.64 -2.70
N ALA A 527 12.81 32.77 -1.85
CA ALA A 527 13.18 32.67 -0.44
C ALA A 527 13.40 31.22 -0.01
N PRO A 528 14.48 30.93 0.75
CA PRO A 528 14.69 29.60 1.30
C PRO A 528 13.66 29.29 2.39
N ALA A 529 12.90 28.21 2.21
CA ALA A 529 11.95 27.70 3.19
C ALA A 529 12.36 26.31 3.69
N LEU A 530 12.61 25.36 2.78
CA LEU A 530 13.04 24.00 3.08
C LEU A 530 14.47 23.74 2.61
N ALA A 531 15.11 22.72 3.17
CA ALA A 531 16.55 22.48 3.05
C ALA A 531 17.01 22.22 1.62
N ARG A 532 16.21 21.51 0.82
CA ARG A 532 16.48 21.31 -0.60
C ARG A 532 15.20 21.00 -1.36
N LEU A 533 14.81 21.93 -2.22
CA LEU A 533 13.69 21.79 -3.15
C LEU A 533 14.13 22.14 -4.58
N PRO A 534 13.46 21.54 -5.58
CA PRO A 534 13.50 22.03 -6.95
C PRO A 534 13.06 23.49 -7.06
N LEU A 535 13.76 24.25 -7.90
CA LEU A 535 13.41 25.61 -8.30
C LEU A 535 12.45 25.63 -9.50
N LEU A 536 12.34 24.51 -10.22
CA LEU A 536 11.44 24.30 -11.33
C LEU A 536 11.02 22.84 -11.36
N TYR A 537 9.74 22.62 -11.67
CA TYR A 537 9.21 21.34 -12.10
C TYR A 537 8.67 21.50 -13.52
N THR A 538 9.18 20.72 -14.47
CA THR A 538 8.77 20.77 -15.88
C THR A 538 8.45 19.37 -16.39
N ARG A 539 7.53 19.27 -17.37
CA ARG A 539 7.12 17.99 -17.93
C ARG A 539 8.03 17.58 -19.07
N VAL A 540 8.48 16.34 -19.04
CA VAL A 540 9.06 15.66 -20.20
C VAL A 540 7.93 15.05 -21.00
N THR A 541 7.72 15.56 -22.21
CA THR A 541 6.60 15.18 -23.09
C THR A 541 7.00 14.14 -24.12
N ASP A 542 8.29 14.01 -24.43
CA ASP A 542 8.81 13.01 -25.37
C ASP A 542 10.25 12.60 -25.02
N TRP A 543 10.57 11.34 -25.32
CA TRP A 543 11.90 10.74 -25.15
C TRP A 543 12.04 9.52 -26.06
N SER A 544 13.23 9.32 -26.63
CA SER A 544 13.55 8.14 -27.44
C SER A 544 14.79 7.42 -26.93
N PRO A 545 14.76 6.07 -26.84
CA PRO A 545 15.95 5.29 -26.52
C PRO A 545 17.04 5.37 -27.60
N ASP A 546 16.72 5.80 -28.82
CA ASP A 546 17.70 5.96 -29.91
C ASP A 546 18.58 7.21 -29.73
N THR A 547 18.08 8.21 -29.00
CA THR A 547 18.77 9.46 -28.63
C THR A 547 18.54 9.74 -27.15
N PRO A 548 19.06 8.89 -26.25
CA PRO A 548 18.63 8.84 -24.86
C PRO A 548 18.94 10.14 -24.10
N GLU A 549 19.92 10.92 -24.54
CA GLU A 549 20.29 12.22 -23.97
C GLU A 549 19.30 13.35 -24.29
N LEU A 550 18.44 13.20 -25.32
CA LEU A 550 17.51 14.22 -25.79
C LEU A 550 16.16 14.08 -25.09
N LEU A 551 15.72 15.13 -24.41
CA LEU A 551 14.41 15.23 -23.78
C LEU A 551 13.62 16.38 -24.42
N THR A 552 12.35 16.14 -24.73
CA THR A 552 11.41 17.22 -25.04
C THR A 552 10.71 17.64 -23.76
N VAL A 553 10.81 18.92 -23.40
CA VAL A 553 10.28 19.50 -22.17
C VAL A 553 9.26 20.60 -22.45
N GLN A 554 8.31 20.78 -21.54
CA GLN A 554 7.31 21.85 -21.62
C GLN A 554 7.92 23.24 -21.34
N GLU A 555 8.82 23.30 -20.37
CA GLU A 555 9.58 24.50 -19.97
C GLU A 555 11.07 24.14 -19.88
N GLU A 556 11.92 24.95 -20.51
CA GLU A 556 13.37 24.76 -20.51
C GLU A 556 13.97 25.25 -19.17
N PRO A 557 14.75 24.41 -18.46
CA PRO A 557 15.47 24.85 -17.28
C PRO A 557 16.56 25.86 -17.66
N ASP A 558 16.89 26.78 -16.75
CA ASP A 558 17.91 27.82 -16.97
C ASP A 558 19.35 27.27 -17.13
N GLY A 559 19.55 26.00 -16.79
CA GLY A 559 20.82 25.29 -16.88
C GLY A 559 21.85 25.63 -15.80
N SER A 560 21.46 26.39 -14.77
CA SER A 560 22.40 26.89 -13.76
C SER A 560 22.74 25.85 -12.68
N GLY A 561 21.86 24.89 -12.44
CA GLY A 561 22.04 23.82 -11.46
C GLY A 561 21.79 22.41 -12.03
N PRO A 562 21.85 21.38 -11.17
CA PRO A 562 21.61 20.02 -11.59
C PRO A 562 20.13 19.76 -11.85
N LEU A 563 19.88 18.81 -12.73
CA LEU A 563 18.57 18.31 -13.11
C LEU A 563 18.38 16.89 -12.60
N GLU A 564 17.15 16.53 -12.30
CA GLU A 564 16.75 15.17 -11.94
C GLU A 564 15.53 14.78 -12.73
N LEU A 565 15.50 13.53 -13.19
CA LEU A 565 14.36 12.98 -13.90
C LEU A 565 13.60 12.06 -12.96
N SER A 566 12.34 12.40 -12.69
CA SER A 566 11.38 11.56 -11.97
C SER A 566 11.86 11.03 -10.63
N ASP A 567 12.60 11.86 -9.89
CA ASP A 567 13.11 11.53 -8.54
C ASP A 567 13.91 10.20 -8.54
N ASP A 568 14.74 10.02 -9.59
CA ASP A 568 15.58 8.82 -9.76
C ASP A 568 16.91 8.88 -9.01
N GLY A 569 17.19 9.98 -8.29
CA GLY A 569 18.42 10.21 -7.53
C GLY A 569 19.63 10.53 -8.39
N VAL A 570 19.49 10.63 -9.72
CA VAL A 570 20.61 10.81 -10.65
C VAL A 570 20.71 12.27 -11.07
N ALA A 571 21.75 12.94 -10.55
CA ALA A 571 22.08 14.30 -10.94
C ALA A 571 22.55 14.37 -12.40
N ARG A 572 21.87 15.19 -13.18
CA ARG A 572 22.16 15.46 -14.59
C ARG A 572 22.53 16.92 -14.81
N ALA A 573 23.35 17.19 -15.81
CA ALA A 573 23.67 18.52 -16.29
C ALA A 573 22.96 18.78 -17.61
N LEU A 574 22.47 20.02 -17.80
CA LEU A 574 22.09 20.52 -19.12
C LEU A 574 23.35 20.76 -19.94
N VAL A 575 23.57 19.97 -20.99
CA VAL A 575 24.78 20.04 -21.84
C VAL A 575 24.57 20.70 -23.18
N GLY A 576 23.32 20.93 -23.57
CA GLY A 576 22.96 21.61 -24.81
C GLY A 576 21.46 21.77 -24.99
N LEU A 577 21.10 22.57 -25.99
CA LEU A 577 19.72 22.78 -26.44
C LEU A 577 19.58 22.22 -27.87
N GLY A 578 18.44 21.58 -28.14
CA GLY A 578 18.05 21.07 -29.45
C GLY A 578 17.17 22.07 -30.20
N ALA A 579 16.06 21.60 -30.76
CA ALA A 579 14.96 22.48 -31.18
C ALA A 579 14.30 23.16 -29.96
N VAL A 580 13.35 24.06 -30.20
CA VAL A 580 12.60 24.72 -29.11
C VAL A 580 11.88 23.68 -28.26
N GLY A 581 12.14 23.68 -26.95
CA GLY A 581 11.62 22.69 -26.02
C GLY A 581 12.41 21.38 -26.00
N GLU A 582 13.53 21.26 -26.69
CA GLU A 582 14.40 20.09 -26.64
C GLU A 582 15.69 20.40 -25.87
N ILE A 583 16.03 19.56 -24.91
CA ILE A 583 17.24 19.69 -24.10
C ILE A 583 18.10 18.43 -24.17
N LEU A 584 19.42 18.61 -24.05
CA LEU A 584 20.39 17.52 -23.95
C LEU A 584 20.88 17.41 -22.51
N VAL A 585 20.79 16.22 -21.91
CA VAL A 585 21.18 15.96 -20.53
C VAL A 585 22.32 14.94 -20.41
N ALA A 586 23.19 15.10 -19.41
CA ALA A 586 24.26 14.16 -19.10
C ALA A 586 24.34 13.88 -17.58
N PRO A 587 24.38 12.62 -17.12
CA PRO A 587 24.28 11.40 -17.91
C PRO A 587 22.92 11.24 -18.59
N ALA A 588 22.90 10.56 -19.73
CA ALA A 588 21.66 10.24 -20.43
C ALA A 588 20.79 9.31 -19.57
N PRO A 589 19.46 9.53 -19.48
CA PRO A 589 18.56 8.59 -18.83
C PRO A 589 18.57 7.22 -19.51
N THR A 590 18.40 6.16 -18.71
CA THR A 590 18.36 4.78 -19.18
C THR A 590 16.95 4.33 -19.58
N SER A 591 15.93 4.96 -19.02
CA SER A 591 14.52 4.71 -19.33
C SER A 591 13.69 5.92 -18.93
N VAL A 592 12.81 6.37 -19.82
CA VAL A 592 11.82 7.41 -19.52
C VAL A 592 10.47 6.94 -20.06
N VAL A 593 9.41 7.16 -19.29
CA VAL A 593 8.04 6.90 -19.74
C VAL A 593 7.30 8.24 -19.74
N PRO A 594 7.25 8.95 -20.88
CA PRO A 594 6.50 10.19 -20.97
C PRO A 594 4.98 9.94 -20.75
N PRO A 595 4.26 10.89 -20.11
CA PRO A 595 4.78 12.11 -19.51
C PRO A 595 5.57 11.82 -18.23
N ALA A 596 6.78 12.39 -18.13
CA ALA A 596 7.64 12.30 -16.96
C ALA A 596 7.90 13.69 -16.37
N VAL A 597 8.60 13.77 -15.23
CA VAL A 597 8.93 15.05 -14.57
C VAL A 597 10.43 15.27 -14.61
N LEU A 598 10.83 16.47 -14.98
CA LEU A 598 12.19 16.96 -14.81
C LEU A 598 12.18 18.06 -13.73
N SER A 599 12.97 17.85 -12.69
CA SER A 599 13.18 18.81 -11.59
C SER A 599 14.51 19.52 -11.80
N ALA A 600 14.55 20.85 -11.67
CA ALA A 600 15.78 21.63 -11.71
C ALA A 600 16.10 22.22 -10.34
N PHE A 601 17.34 22.12 -9.90
CA PHE A 601 17.78 22.53 -8.56
C PHE A 601 18.70 23.75 -8.60
N ALA A 602 18.93 24.35 -7.43
CA ALA A 602 19.87 25.46 -7.29
C ALA A 602 21.32 25.05 -7.64
N PRO A 603 22.14 25.98 -8.18
CA PRO A 603 23.55 25.73 -8.44
C PRO A 603 24.29 25.21 -7.20
N GLY A 604 25.00 24.10 -7.35
CA GLY A 604 25.77 23.47 -6.27
C GLY A 604 24.96 22.65 -5.26
N ALA A 605 23.64 22.53 -5.42
CA ALA A 605 22.82 21.61 -4.64
C ALA A 605 22.99 20.16 -5.12
N GLY A 606 22.60 19.19 -4.27
CA GLY A 606 22.33 17.82 -4.72
C GLY A 606 20.93 17.72 -5.35
N VAL A 607 20.61 16.58 -5.96
CA VAL A 607 19.25 16.33 -6.48
C VAL A 607 18.32 15.65 -5.48
N VAL A 608 18.86 14.91 -4.51
CA VAL A 608 18.03 14.30 -3.46
C VAL A 608 17.37 15.40 -2.63
N GLU A 609 16.04 15.49 -2.67
CA GLU A 609 15.28 16.49 -1.93
C GLU A 609 15.43 16.34 -0.41
N ASP A 610 15.26 17.47 0.27
CA ASP A 610 15.28 17.54 1.73
C ASP A 610 14.20 18.51 2.19
N TYR A 611 13.07 17.93 2.59
CA TYR A 611 11.88 18.69 2.94
C TYR A 611 11.90 19.26 4.36
N ARG A 612 12.99 19.10 5.10
CA ARG A 612 13.12 19.70 6.44
C ARG A 612 13.12 21.21 6.34
N ALA A 613 12.46 21.88 7.28
CA ALA A 613 12.54 23.33 7.38
C ALA A 613 13.99 23.79 7.55
N LEU A 614 14.35 24.88 6.89
CA LEU A 614 15.65 25.52 7.10
C LEU A 614 15.61 26.33 8.40
N PRO A 615 16.57 26.15 9.31
CA PRO A 615 16.66 26.98 10.51
C PRO A 615 16.75 28.47 10.15
N GLY A 616 15.87 29.29 10.73
CA GLY A 616 15.69 30.71 10.43
C GLY A 616 15.01 31.01 9.08
N GLY A 617 14.56 29.99 8.35
CA GLY A 617 13.81 30.11 7.10
C GLY A 617 12.33 30.42 7.32
N LEU A 618 11.58 30.60 6.23
CA LEU A 618 10.15 30.94 6.31
C LEU A 618 9.27 29.82 6.88
N ALA A 619 9.74 28.58 6.82
CA ALA A 619 9.06 27.41 7.34
C ALA A 619 9.39 27.12 8.82
N ASP A 620 10.42 27.77 9.37
CA ASP A 620 10.86 27.62 10.76
C ASP A 620 9.82 28.24 11.71
N ASP A 621 9.44 27.54 12.77
CA ASP A 621 8.56 28.05 13.83
C ASP A 621 7.17 28.57 13.39
N THR A 622 6.68 28.22 12.20
CA THR A 622 5.43 28.76 11.61
C THR A 622 4.25 27.79 11.62
N GLY A 623 4.50 26.52 11.97
CA GLY A 623 3.51 25.46 12.04
C GLY A 623 2.55 25.61 13.23
N MET A 624 1.52 24.77 13.24
CA MET A 624 0.55 24.72 14.32
C MET A 624 1.19 24.14 15.58
N ALA A 625 1.22 24.96 16.64
CA ALA A 625 1.74 24.62 17.96
C ALA A 625 0.65 24.71 19.02
N ALA A 626 0.74 23.85 20.03
CA ALA A 626 -0.15 23.90 21.19
C ALA A 626 -0.05 25.25 21.92
N PRO A 627 -1.15 25.79 22.45
CA PRO A 627 -1.11 27.02 23.24
C PRO A 627 -0.09 26.97 24.39
N GLY A 628 0.94 27.82 24.31
CA GLY A 628 2.03 27.87 25.29
C GLY A 628 3.07 26.74 25.16
N GLY A 629 2.93 25.87 24.16
CA GLY A 629 3.92 24.88 23.77
C GLY A 629 5.09 25.49 22.97
N PRO A 630 6.11 24.68 22.64
CA PRO A 630 7.19 25.10 21.75
C PRO A 630 6.64 25.37 20.35
N SER A 631 7.32 26.25 19.62
CA SER A 631 7.07 26.44 18.18
C SER A 631 7.35 25.15 17.40
N VAL A 632 6.69 25.02 16.25
CA VAL A 632 6.74 23.84 15.38
C VAL A 632 6.97 24.31 13.95
N ASP A 633 7.74 23.56 13.18
CA ASP A 633 8.04 23.88 11.78
C ASP A 633 6.91 23.50 10.82
N ILE A 634 6.85 24.19 9.68
CA ILE A 634 6.05 23.80 8.51
C ILE A 634 6.91 22.88 7.64
N ALA A 635 6.75 21.58 7.78
CA ALA A 635 7.35 20.60 6.88
C ALA A 635 6.79 19.20 7.18
N PRO A 636 6.85 18.26 6.22
CA PRO A 636 6.82 16.84 6.54
C PRO A 636 7.85 16.54 7.63
N VAL A 637 7.37 16.06 8.77
CA VAL A 637 8.22 15.73 9.92
C VAL A 637 9.04 14.47 9.60
N ARG A 638 8.52 13.61 8.72
CA ARG A 638 9.14 12.36 8.28
C ARG A 638 9.55 12.48 6.82
N ARG A 639 10.68 11.85 6.46
CA ARG A 639 11.05 11.73 5.05
C ARG A 639 10.02 10.83 4.37
N PRO A 640 9.41 11.26 3.27
CA PRO A 640 8.58 10.38 2.45
C PRO A 640 9.40 9.15 2.02
N GLY A 641 8.88 7.95 2.27
CA GLY A 641 9.59 6.68 2.02
C GLY A 641 10.56 6.22 3.12
N SER A 642 10.80 7.00 4.19
CA SER A 642 11.39 6.45 5.42
C SER A 642 10.27 5.76 6.20
N VAL A 643 10.11 4.45 6.00
CA VAL A 643 9.17 3.66 6.80
C VAL A 643 9.62 3.76 8.26
N GLY A 644 8.68 4.02 9.17
CA GLY A 644 8.96 3.87 10.61
C GLY A 644 9.44 2.46 10.90
N ALA A 645 10.01 2.25 12.10
CA ALA A 645 10.49 0.94 12.51
C ALA A 645 9.44 -0.15 12.17
N PRO A 646 9.88 -1.30 11.65
CA PRO A 646 9.01 -2.43 11.36
C PRO A 646 8.11 -2.76 12.55
N GLY A 647 7.00 -3.45 12.33
CA GLY A 647 6.17 -4.00 13.40
C GLY A 647 4.73 -3.55 13.32
N ARG A 648 3.82 -4.30 13.96
CA ARG A 648 2.52 -3.77 14.34
C ARG A 648 2.78 -2.68 15.38
N THR A 649 3.02 -1.46 14.92
CA THR A 649 2.68 -0.29 15.72
C THR A 649 1.20 -0.43 16.09
N PRO A 650 0.81 -0.16 17.34
CA PRO A 650 -0.61 -0.05 17.66
C PRO A 650 -1.26 0.91 16.64
N PRO A 651 -2.51 0.64 16.21
CA PRO A 651 -3.18 1.50 15.25
C PRO A 651 -3.07 2.97 15.70
N PRO A 652 -2.75 3.89 14.78
CA PRO A 652 -2.59 5.30 15.14
C PRO A 652 -3.88 5.82 15.78
N PHE A 653 -3.73 6.70 16.78
CA PHE A 653 -4.88 7.39 17.36
C PHE A 653 -5.20 8.62 16.50
N PHE A 654 -6.31 8.61 15.76
CA PHE A 654 -6.66 9.68 14.81
C PHE A 654 -8.15 10.05 14.84
N LEU A 655 -8.45 11.27 14.39
CA LEU A 655 -9.82 11.75 14.24
C LEU A 655 -10.50 11.02 13.08
N ALA A 656 -11.59 10.31 13.37
CA ALA A 656 -12.18 9.36 12.44
C ALA A 656 -13.66 9.62 12.11
N SER A 657 -14.30 10.56 12.79
CA SER A 657 -15.66 11.01 12.46
C SER A 657 -16.01 12.33 13.14
N LEU A 658 -16.95 13.07 12.56
CA LEU A 658 -17.51 14.29 13.14
C LEU A 658 -19.05 14.23 13.19
N THR A 659 -19.66 14.80 14.22
CA THR A 659 -21.10 15.07 14.26
C THR A 659 -21.36 16.48 14.79
N PRO A 660 -22.05 17.36 14.04
CA PRO A 660 -22.53 17.15 12.65
C PRO A 660 -21.36 16.97 11.66
N PRO A 661 -21.58 16.35 10.49
CA PRO A 661 -20.58 16.27 9.42
C PRO A 661 -20.11 17.67 8.97
N LEU A 662 -18.84 17.80 8.59
CA LEU A 662 -18.26 19.10 8.18
C LEU A 662 -19.04 19.82 7.07
N PRO A 663 -19.59 19.13 6.03
CA PRO A 663 -20.34 19.81 4.98
C PRO A 663 -21.63 20.49 5.47
N ASP A 664 -22.22 20.04 6.58
CA ASP A 664 -23.53 20.52 7.06
C ASP A 664 -23.44 21.83 7.86
N GLY A 665 -22.23 22.29 8.19
CA GLY A 665 -22.02 23.45 9.06
C GLY A 665 -22.35 23.13 10.52
N LEU A 666 -22.31 24.17 11.38
CA LEU A 666 -22.51 24.03 12.82
C LEU A 666 -23.66 24.92 13.30
N GLY A 667 -24.74 24.32 13.81
CA GLY A 667 -25.87 25.07 14.33
C GLY A 667 -25.49 25.87 15.59
N PRO A 668 -26.10 27.04 15.87
CA PRO A 668 -25.63 27.97 16.90
C PRO A 668 -25.60 27.40 18.32
N GLY A 669 -26.47 26.45 18.65
CA GLY A 669 -26.51 25.76 19.95
C GLY A 669 -25.99 24.32 19.92
N GLU A 670 -25.42 23.89 18.80
CA GLU A 670 -25.07 22.51 18.56
C GLU A 670 -23.76 22.12 19.27
N THR A 671 -23.73 20.93 19.85
CA THR A 671 -22.51 20.35 20.43
C THR A 671 -21.77 19.59 19.34
N LEU A 672 -20.49 19.90 19.17
CA LEU A 672 -19.64 19.18 18.23
C LEU A 672 -19.12 17.90 18.89
N MET A 673 -19.26 16.76 18.21
CA MET A 673 -18.82 15.45 18.69
C MET A 673 -17.73 14.90 17.78
N LEU A 674 -16.59 14.55 18.37
CA LEU A 674 -15.42 14.01 17.67
C LEU A 674 -15.27 12.53 18.02
N GLY A 675 -15.33 11.66 17.01
CA GLY A 675 -15.03 10.24 17.15
C GLY A 675 -13.61 9.94 16.70
N PHE A 676 -12.94 9.02 17.40
CA PHE A 676 -11.57 8.63 17.13
C PHE A 676 -11.48 7.14 16.79
N SER A 677 -10.40 6.78 16.10
CA SER A 677 -9.98 5.39 15.90
C SER A 677 -8.58 5.19 16.49
N GLY A 678 -8.19 3.94 16.73
CA GLY A 678 -6.93 3.57 17.39
C GLY A 678 -6.91 3.72 18.91
N GLY A 679 -8.06 3.99 19.54
CA GLY A 679 -8.23 4.04 20.99
C GLY A 679 -9.36 4.98 21.41
N GLU A 680 -9.82 4.85 22.66
CA GLU A 680 -10.75 5.84 23.24
C GLU A 680 -9.99 7.09 23.73
N PRO A 681 -10.51 8.31 23.56
CA PRO A 681 -9.86 9.52 24.03
C PRO A 681 -9.75 9.55 25.56
N ASP A 682 -8.58 9.90 26.08
CA ASP A 682 -8.32 10.06 27.52
C ASP A 682 -8.93 11.39 28.03
N PRO A 683 -9.90 11.36 28.97
CA PRO A 683 -10.47 12.57 29.57
C PRO A 683 -9.44 13.52 30.18
N ALA A 684 -8.32 13.00 30.71
CA ALA A 684 -7.27 13.82 31.30
C ALA A 684 -6.46 14.59 30.25
N SER A 685 -6.45 14.13 29.00
CA SER A 685 -5.78 14.77 27.88
C SER A 685 -6.64 15.83 27.18
N VAL A 686 -7.94 15.94 27.50
CA VAL A 686 -8.86 16.93 26.90
C VAL A 686 -8.86 18.22 27.70
N HIS A 687 -8.11 19.22 27.24
CA HIS A 687 -7.96 20.52 27.89
C HIS A 687 -7.63 21.62 26.87
N ALA A 688 -7.53 22.87 27.32
CA ALA A 688 -7.33 24.06 26.48
C ALA A 688 -5.98 24.12 25.72
N ALA A 689 -5.14 23.09 25.82
CA ALA A 689 -3.91 22.98 25.04
C ALA A 689 -3.97 21.84 24.00
N SER A 690 -4.92 20.91 24.13
CA SER A 690 -5.14 19.81 23.19
C SER A 690 -6.33 20.05 22.27
N VAL A 691 -7.33 20.82 22.74
CA VAL A 691 -8.55 21.16 21.99
C VAL A 691 -8.78 22.67 22.08
N VAL A 692 -8.70 23.37 20.94
CA VAL A 692 -8.75 24.83 20.88
C VAL A 692 -9.71 25.26 19.78
N VAL A 693 -10.62 26.20 20.06
CA VAL A 693 -11.41 26.85 19.02
C VAL A 693 -10.90 28.27 18.82
N ARG A 694 -10.56 28.63 17.59
CA ARG A 694 -10.11 29.97 17.21
C ARG A 694 -11.09 30.68 16.31
N THR A 695 -11.10 32.00 16.43
CA THR A 695 -11.74 32.89 15.47
C THR A 695 -10.76 33.31 14.37
N SER A 696 -11.28 33.84 13.26
CA SER A 696 -10.48 34.39 12.15
C SER A 696 -9.50 35.51 12.56
N ALA A 697 -9.67 36.12 13.74
CA ALA A 697 -8.75 37.12 14.29
C ALA A 697 -7.66 36.51 15.21
N ASP A 698 -7.41 35.19 15.10
CA ASP A 698 -6.50 34.40 15.94
C ASP A 698 -6.86 34.35 17.45
N GLY A 699 -8.03 34.90 17.82
CA GLY A 699 -8.54 34.89 19.19
C GLY A 699 -9.01 33.49 19.59
N VAL A 700 -8.65 33.05 20.80
CA VAL A 700 -9.15 31.79 21.37
C VAL A 700 -10.56 32.01 21.91
N LEU A 701 -11.50 31.19 21.44
CA LEU A 701 -12.87 31.15 21.91
C LEU A 701 -12.96 30.23 23.12
N ALA A 702 -13.55 30.72 24.22
CA ALA A 702 -13.74 29.93 25.43
C ALA A 702 -14.85 28.90 25.24
N THR A 703 -14.48 27.64 24.99
CA THR A 703 -15.38 26.48 24.89
C THR A 703 -15.09 25.49 26.03
N SER A 704 -16.02 24.56 26.26
CA SER A 704 -15.79 23.43 27.17
C SER A 704 -15.75 22.13 26.38
N ALA A 705 -14.61 21.46 26.41
CA ALA A 705 -14.43 20.12 25.84
C ALA A 705 -14.39 19.06 26.96
N PHE A 706 -15.02 17.91 26.74
CA PHE A 706 -15.02 16.79 27.67
C PHE A 706 -15.23 15.46 26.94
N VAL A 707 -14.83 14.34 27.55
CA VAL A 707 -15.09 13.01 26.99
C VAL A 707 -16.43 12.47 27.50
N GLN A 708 -17.27 12.01 26.58
CA GLN A 708 -18.51 11.31 26.89
C GLN A 708 -18.71 10.18 25.86
N ALA A 709 -19.03 8.97 26.34
CA ALA A 709 -19.27 7.79 25.50
C ALA A 709 -18.15 7.51 24.46
N GLY A 710 -16.89 7.69 24.85
CA GLY A 710 -15.73 7.46 23.97
C GLY A 710 -15.51 8.53 22.90
N GLN A 711 -16.20 9.67 22.97
CA GLN A 711 -16.06 10.79 22.05
C GLN A 711 -15.67 12.07 22.78
N VAL A 712 -14.99 12.99 22.09
CA VAL A 712 -14.76 14.34 22.61
C VAL A 712 -15.94 15.22 22.21
N HIS A 713 -16.64 15.76 23.20
CA HIS A 713 -17.73 16.70 23.04
C HIS A 713 -17.23 18.13 23.28
N ILE A 714 -17.54 19.04 22.38
CA ILE A 714 -17.22 20.46 22.50
C ILE A 714 -18.53 21.25 22.52
N ALA A 715 -18.88 21.76 23.70
CA ALA A 715 -20.09 22.54 23.88
C ALA A 715 -19.92 23.96 23.29
N PRO A 716 -20.99 24.55 22.74
CA PRO A 716 -20.95 25.93 22.28
C PRO A 716 -20.64 26.88 23.45
N PRO A 717 -19.98 28.02 23.18
CA PRO A 717 -19.79 29.04 24.19
C PRO A 717 -21.13 29.63 24.65
N ALA A 718 -21.12 30.37 25.76
CA ALA A 718 -22.31 31.08 26.22
C ALA A 718 -22.77 32.09 25.17
N GLY A 719 -24.00 31.92 24.65
CA GLY A 719 -24.54 32.70 23.52
C GLY A 719 -24.50 31.97 22.16
N GLY A 720 -23.98 30.74 22.14
CA GLY A 720 -23.89 29.93 20.92
C GLY A 720 -22.64 30.24 20.10
N TRP A 721 -22.41 29.44 19.05
CA TRP A 721 -21.29 29.68 18.14
C TRP A 721 -21.40 31.07 17.50
N PRO A 722 -20.34 31.89 17.56
CA PRO A 722 -20.34 33.20 16.94
C PRO A 722 -20.38 33.08 15.41
N SER A 723 -20.98 34.05 14.74
CA SER A 723 -20.92 34.12 13.29
C SER A 723 -19.51 34.42 12.80
N GLY A 724 -19.11 33.79 11.70
CA GLY A 724 -17.80 33.96 11.07
C GLY A 724 -16.97 32.67 11.06
N ALA A 725 -15.83 32.74 10.37
CA ALA A 725 -14.94 31.59 10.24
C ALA A 725 -14.32 31.22 11.59
N LEU A 726 -14.54 29.96 11.97
CA LEU A 726 -13.97 29.35 13.16
C LEU A 726 -13.05 28.20 12.75
N VAL A 727 -12.03 27.94 13.54
CA VAL A 727 -11.13 26.80 13.36
C VAL A 727 -11.05 26.03 14.66
N LEU A 728 -11.36 24.74 14.63
CA LEU A 728 -11.05 23.83 15.73
C LEU A 728 -9.67 23.22 15.48
N GLU A 729 -8.77 23.38 16.44
CA GLU A 729 -7.44 22.76 16.47
C GLU A 729 -7.46 21.57 17.46
N LEU A 730 -6.95 20.44 16.99
CA LEU A 730 -6.61 19.27 17.79
C LEU A 730 -5.09 19.11 17.76
N HIS A 731 -4.46 19.14 18.94
CA HIS A 731 -3.01 19.06 19.08
C HIS A 731 -2.56 17.67 19.57
N ARG A 732 -1.27 17.38 19.44
CA ARG A 732 -0.65 16.07 19.81
C ARG A 732 -0.73 15.74 21.30
N GLU A 733 -1.05 16.73 22.13
CA GLU A 733 -1.33 16.57 23.56
C GLU A 733 -2.60 15.78 23.81
N LEU A 734 -3.52 15.70 22.84
CA LEU A 734 -4.67 14.81 22.90
C LEU A 734 -4.19 13.35 22.79
N ARG A 735 -4.63 12.50 23.71
CA ARG A 735 -4.19 11.11 23.82
C ARG A 735 -5.35 10.14 23.89
N SER A 736 -5.09 8.89 23.52
CA SER A 736 -5.95 7.77 23.88
C SER A 736 -5.77 7.38 25.35
N LEU A 737 -6.70 6.60 25.91
CA LEU A 737 -6.60 5.99 27.25
C LEU A 737 -5.36 5.12 27.41
N ASP A 738 -4.90 4.52 26.30
CA ASP A 738 -3.67 3.71 26.25
C ASP A 738 -2.41 4.58 26.11
N GLY A 739 -2.56 5.92 26.15
CA GLY A 739 -1.47 6.90 26.13
C GLY A 739 -0.96 7.28 24.74
N LEU A 740 -1.55 6.73 23.67
CA LEU A 740 -1.14 7.04 22.29
C LEU A 740 -1.47 8.50 21.97
N PRO A 741 -0.50 9.32 21.53
CA PRO A 741 -0.79 10.68 21.09
C PRO A 741 -1.57 10.67 19.78
N LEU A 742 -2.29 11.75 19.51
CA LEU A 742 -2.90 12.02 18.21
C LEU A 742 -1.81 11.94 17.12
N ASP A 743 -2.08 11.18 16.06
CA ASP A 743 -1.10 10.85 15.00
C ASP A 743 -0.47 12.11 14.39
N ALA A 744 -1.32 13.06 14.03
CA ALA A 744 -0.93 14.38 13.58
C ALA A 744 -1.83 15.47 14.18
N PRO A 745 -1.31 16.70 14.37
CA PRO A 745 -2.17 17.84 14.64
C PRO A 745 -3.21 18.02 13.53
N VAL A 746 -4.45 18.30 13.88
CA VAL A 746 -5.55 18.47 12.92
C VAL A 746 -6.21 19.82 13.15
N ALA A 747 -6.59 20.48 12.06
CA ALA A 747 -7.46 21.65 12.14
C ALA A 747 -8.69 21.44 11.26
N LEU A 748 -9.81 21.99 11.71
CA LEU A 748 -11.13 21.80 11.10
C LEU A 748 -11.76 23.18 10.89
N PRO A 749 -12.18 23.55 9.67
CA PRO A 749 -13.02 24.72 9.49
C PRO A 749 -14.39 24.43 10.09
N LEU A 750 -14.82 25.25 11.05
CA LEU A 750 -16.18 25.23 11.55
C LEU A 750 -16.91 26.39 10.83
N ASP A 751 -17.93 26.04 10.05
CA ASP A 751 -18.79 26.99 9.34
C ASP A 751 -20.11 27.16 10.12
N PRO A 752 -20.16 28.00 11.18
CA PRO A 752 -21.38 28.18 11.96
C PRO A 752 -22.45 28.87 11.13
N GLU A 753 -23.71 28.40 11.26
CA GLU A 753 -24.84 29.05 10.61
C GLU A 753 -24.96 30.52 11.08
N PRO A 754 -25.38 31.44 10.20
CA PRO A 754 -25.64 32.82 10.60
C PRO A 754 -26.67 32.84 11.74
N GLN A 755 -26.33 33.47 12.87
CA GLN A 755 -27.32 33.68 13.92
C GLN A 755 -28.43 34.62 13.40
N PRO A 756 -29.72 34.27 13.60
CA PRO A 756 -30.85 35.04 13.09
C PRO A 756 -31.00 36.45 13.70
#